data_AF-A0A1F3SFJ5-F1
#
_entry.id   AF-A0A1F3SFJ5-F1
#
_cell.length_a   1.000
_cell.length_b   1.000
_cell.length_c   1.000
_cell.angle_alpha   90.00
_cell.angle_beta   90.00
_cell.angle_gamma   90.00
#
_symmetry.space_group_name_H-M   'P 1'
#
loop_
_entity.id
_entity.type
_entity.pdbx_description
1 polymer ?
#
loop_
_entity_poly.entity_id
_entity_poly.type
_entity_poly.pdbx_seq_one_letter_code
_entity_poly.pdbx_strand_id
1 'polypeptide(L)'
;MATPTVRAPNEEQKQAIEHHGGMLLSAGAGSGKTYVLIEHMIYLLKDFFSQEKNCQLIDFELKRELGSFLSSMVMMTFTNKAAQEMQIRLEKRLRDELALATGDRPKWQMVIEQLPRLNMGTIHSFCMKLIRQGLIEGVDSRATIMSQFAARALVRETCHEWLQHKKPSEMSHQVFDTLFISFDKIVESFCSIFLDPELRLSWELSDHENTSENFNIIIAKLFDQYGLSRVPDVQSALLPYRETTSAKWLTTLDNFYTRLAGIKLGTIDGIQTLQELFATLEVPRTPPAAKSDELLAGLFDYYKALKSFIKDLAEELLYFHENQDVLVSIWFPVIKELYETLAQAWTKKDGLTFSDLEYNVHQALGNREVQQQISKAYKYLIVDEFQDTSEIQFKILQQIIDNDFSRIFCVGDPKQAIYGFRGGELSVFLGCRHKVPKNLSLLANYRSEENIINFNNEFFDYLFKLGPDFEGIDQYAVSVEYQKYPHATNPASPGKVTQIANNILVRDGDGAPARDEINQLEASILHSYIKQQLQLNPTQEICILYSKLAPSKHLIDLLIKSDLSFVAQIKIPYADDPTLGILQLLLHLVKSTVFHTTTTRKTILTLLESYIALLEIEVPKHVTLSEVLDRFLHNYVLFGPLDSFYIFLSDLNLKVADFRVVSALLEEIVKFSSDDSDMISFILNEERESSYSTEFRYPGTVGNIKIMTTHAAKGLEFEHVILAGIHTNAKGRSDSPTIGKWPFSFRWRIGNKKMRTPAMILETRVAKEKDFAEAKRLFYVAGTRARKCLTWSNIIVTNPNKKNDGTKYGKNWIDGLRKIDDQHAGTASSPFREVQTLSISPPDQEEILNVKERQIKLARPLFHIDSSNVFSGMTQQEHGSQTLTAVAISSELSVTRASMLADCPMKFYLANIIKFSDEEIEYLKSLAEQLPQSASRHALPELASSAERGSHLHNLLSQLIQSNWDHHIVDEAKLTSRDKDSVEWVFGLLKPHFDQGDEFFSERPVKFKFAGHMIAGTPDLVIVPKSQPGEMEIWDFKTGADKIDKEGGYWAQLRMYAHHYFQHTKETKISLKLVYLDQQLIKVEEHTSDSCVRELEQIWSLKKDYLRCNLKHCLHCNFGNICPSNAFSATYP
;
A
#
# COMPACT_ATOMS: atom_id res chain seq x y z
N MET A 1 8.73 -20.58 -33.18
CA MET A 1 8.43 -20.13 -31.79
C MET A 1 9.59 -20.53 -30.90
N ALA A 2 10.08 -19.62 -30.05
CA ALA A 2 11.09 -19.98 -29.06
C ALA A 2 10.44 -20.87 -28.00
N THR A 3 11.02 -22.04 -27.75
CA THR A 3 10.66 -22.90 -26.60
C THR A 3 10.66 -22.04 -25.34
N PRO A 4 9.62 -22.09 -24.48
CA PRO A 4 9.62 -21.35 -23.22
C PRO A 4 10.84 -21.80 -22.41
N THR A 5 11.82 -20.92 -22.28
CA THR A 5 13.04 -21.18 -21.52
C THR A 5 12.70 -21.01 -20.05
N VAL A 6 12.43 -22.14 -19.37
CA VAL A 6 12.27 -22.16 -17.92
C VAL A 6 13.61 -21.80 -17.30
N ARG A 7 13.65 -20.70 -16.55
CA ARG A 7 14.84 -20.29 -15.78
C ARG A 7 15.26 -21.44 -14.87
N ALA A 8 16.51 -21.87 -14.96
CA ALA A 8 17.06 -22.88 -14.06
C ALA A 8 17.32 -22.28 -12.67
N PRO A 9 17.00 -23.00 -11.58
CA PRO A 9 17.33 -22.57 -10.22
C PRO A 9 18.85 -22.63 -10.02
N ASN A 10 19.38 -21.71 -9.23
CA ASN A 10 20.76 -21.85 -8.73
C ASN A 10 20.81 -22.93 -7.63
N GLU A 11 22.00 -23.32 -7.16
CA GLU A 11 22.16 -24.36 -6.13
C GLU A 11 21.43 -24.04 -4.81
N GLU A 12 21.45 -22.78 -4.35
CA GLU A 12 20.76 -22.34 -3.12
C GLU A 12 19.23 -22.47 -3.27
N GLN A 13 18.70 -22.03 -4.41
CA GLN A 13 17.29 -22.11 -4.76
C GLN A 13 16.85 -23.57 -4.92
N LYS A 14 17.66 -24.39 -5.58
CA LYS A 14 17.37 -25.82 -5.78
C LYS A 14 17.24 -26.56 -4.45
N GLN A 15 18.14 -26.31 -3.50
CA GLN A 15 18.04 -26.88 -2.15
C GLN A 15 16.76 -26.51 -1.42
N ALA A 16 16.25 -25.28 -1.63
CA ALA A 16 14.98 -24.86 -1.04
C ALA A 16 13.76 -25.45 -1.77
N ILE A 17 13.82 -25.55 -3.11
CA ILE A 17 12.75 -26.10 -3.95
C ILE A 17 12.54 -27.59 -3.67
N GLU A 18 13.63 -28.37 -3.62
CA GLU A 18 13.61 -29.83 -3.47
C GLU A 18 13.55 -30.30 -2.01
N HIS A 19 13.22 -29.42 -1.07
CA HIS A 19 13.17 -29.76 0.34
C HIS A 19 11.85 -30.46 0.71
N HIS A 20 11.93 -31.41 1.64
CA HIS A 20 10.74 -32.03 2.26
C HIS A 20 10.63 -31.64 3.72
N GLY A 21 9.45 -31.15 4.10
CA GLY A 21 9.10 -30.82 5.46
C GLY A 21 9.54 -29.44 5.90
N GLY A 22 9.87 -29.31 7.18
CA GLY A 22 10.00 -28.03 7.87
C GLY A 22 11.19 -27.20 7.41
N MET A 23 10.98 -25.93 7.09
CA MET A 23 12.06 -25.04 6.68
C MET A 23 11.75 -23.58 7.01
N LEU A 24 12.80 -22.82 7.35
CA LEU A 24 12.79 -21.36 7.26
C LEU A 24 13.83 -20.92 6.23
N LEU A 25 13.35 -20.26 5.18
CA LEU A 25 14.15 -19.73 4.08
C LEU A 25 14.34 -18.22 4.28
N SER A 26 15.55 -17.81 4.68
CA SER A 26 15.94 -16.41 4.73
C SER A 26 16.31 -15.93 3.32
N ALA A 27 15.57 -14.97 2.79
CA ALA A 27 15.74 -14.60 1.40
C ALA A 27 15.67 -13.09 1.23
N GLY A 28 16.78 -12.48 0.86
CA GLY A 28 16.92 -11.02 0.73
C GLY A 28 16.05 -10.38 -0.35
N ALA A 29 16.22 -9.08 -0.58
CA ALA A 29 15.58 -8.40 -1.72
C ALA A 29 16.12 -8.98 -3.04
N GLY A 30 15.25 -9.19 -4.03
CA GLY A 30 15.68 -9.65 -5.37
C GLY A 30 16.20 -11.09 -5.45
N SER A 31 16.07 -11.92 -4.41
CA SER A 31 16.60 -13.29 -4.39
C SER A 31 15.74 -14.34 -5.11
N GLY A 32 14.52 -13.97 -5.52
CA GLY A 32 13.59 -14.87 -6.19
C GLY A 32 12.73 -15.71 -5.25
N LYS A 33 12.39 -15.20 -4.06
CA LYS A 33 11.45 -15.83 -3.10
C LYS A 33 10.22 -16.47 -3.76
N THR A 34 9.48 -15.67 -4.53
CA THR A 34 8.25 -16.13 -5.19
C THR A 34 8.53 -17.22 -6.24
N TYR A 35 9.67 -17.15 -6.92
CA TYR A 35 10.08 -18.21 -7.85
C TYR A 35 10.31 -19.52 -7.10
N VAL A 36 11.03 -19.50 -5.99
CA VAL A 36 11.26 -20.68 -5.14
C VAL A 36 9.95 -21.26 -4.63
N LEU A 37 9.02 -20.44 -4.14
CA LEU A 37 7.72 -20.91 -3.65
C LEU A 37 6.90 -21.60 -4.75
N ILE A 38 6.87 -21.03 -5.95
CA ILE A 38 6.14 -21.62 -7.08
C ILE A 38 6.79 -22.93 -7.51
N GLU A 39 8.10 -22.96 -7.72
CA GLU A 39 8.80 -24.19 -8.12
C GLU A 39 8.75 -25.26 -7.03
N HIS A 40 8.74 -24.88 -5.73
CA HIS A 40 8.52 -25.80 -4.63
C HIS A 40 7.14 -26.46 -4.71
N MET A 41 6.08 -25.71 -5.03
CA MET A 41 4.76 -26.29 -5.29
C MET A 41 4.77 -27.27 -6.47
N ILE A 42 5.45 -26.92 -7.57
CA ILE A 42 5.62 -27.82 -8.72
C ILE A 42 6.38 -29.09 -8.31
N TYR A 43 7.41 -28.96 -7.48
CA TYR A 43 8.18 -30.08 -6.93
C TYR A 43 7.31 -31.01 -6.08
N LEU A 44 6.52 -30.48 -5.15
CA LEU A 44 5.62 -31.28 -4.31
C LEU A 44 4.58 -32.04 -5.13
N LEU A 45 4.08 -31.44 -6.21
CA LEU A 45 3.16 -32.11 -7.14
C LEU A 45 3.85 -33.24 -7.92
N LYS A 46 5.09 -33.03 -8.38
CA LYS A 46 5.89 -34.08 -9.04
C LYS A 46 6.20 -35.22 -8.08
N ASP A 47 6.56 -34.91 -6.84
CA ASP A 47 6.81 -35.89 -5.79
C ASP A 47 5.58 -36.73 -5.47
N PHE A 48 4.40 -36.09 -5.32
CA PHE A 48 3.12 -36.78 -5.15
C PHE A 48 2.88 -37.87 -6.22
N PHE A 49 3.09 -37.54 -7.50
CA PHE A 49 2.94 -38.51 -8.58
C PHE A 49 4.04 -39.58 -8.63
N SER A 50 5.19 -39.35 -8.00
CA SER A 50 6.29 -40.32 -7.95
C SER A 50 6.09 -41.39 -6.87
N GLN A 51 5.40 -41.04 -5.77
CA GLN A 51 5.18 -41.92 -4.63
C GLN A 51 3.97 -42.85 -4.81
N GLU A 52 2.97 -42.42 -5.58
CA GLU A 52 1.76 -43.22 -5.80
C GLU A 52 1.98 -44.35 -6.82
N LYS A 53 2.02 -45.59 -6.31
CA LYS A 53 2.36 -46.82 -7.06
C LYS A 53 1.40 -47.16 -8.21
N ASN A 54 0.22 -46.51 -8.28
CA ASN A 54 -0.82 -46.73 -9.31
C ASN A 54 -0.94 -45.59 -10.34
N CYS A 55 0.06 -44.72 -10.51
CA CYS A 55 0.03 -43.58 -11.44
C CYS A 55 0.01 -43.92 -12.95
N GLN A 56 -0.27 -45.17 -13.35
CA GLN A 56 -0.38 -45.55 -14.76
C GLN A 56 -1.76 -45.21 -15.37
N LEU A 57 -2.81 -45.10 -14.55
CA LEU A 57 -4.16 -44.75 -14.99
C LEU A 57 -4.70 -43.59 -14.14
N ILE A 58 -5.26 -42.58 -14.79
CA ILE A 58 -6.00 -41.54 -14.08
C ILE A 58 -7.39 -42.08 -13.79
N ASP A 59 -7.66 -42.34 -12.52
CA ASP A 59 -8.95 -42.80 -12.03
C ASP A 59 -9.55 -41.83 -11.02
N PHE A 60 -10.76 -42.16 -10.56
CA PHE A 60 -11.48 -41.37 -9.57
C PHE A 60 -10.75 -41.32 -8.22
N GLU A 61 -9.98 -42.36 -7.87
CA GLU A 61 -9.27 -42.47 -6.61
C GLU A 61 -8.08 -41.51 -6.56
N LEU A 62 -7.25 -41.49 -7.60
CA LEU A 62 -6.14 -40.55 -7.74
C LEU A 62 -6.61 -39.09 -7.75
N LYS A 63 -7.73 -38.79 -8.42
CA LYS A 63 -8.34 -37.44 -8.40
C LYS A 63 -8.78 -37.04 -7.00
N ARG A 64 -9.37 -37.97 -6.25
CA ARG A 64 -9.79 -37.76 -4.86
C ARG A 64 -8.59 -37.55 -3.94
N GLU A 65 -7.55 -38.35 -4.09
CA GLU A 65 -6.30 -38.25 -3.31
C GLU A 65 -5.56 -36.95 -3.57
N LEU A 66 -5.39 -36.54 -4.83
CA LEU A 66 -4.81 -35.24 -5.18
C LEU A 66 -5.64 -34.09 -4.61
N GLY A 67 -6.97 -34.17 -4.72
CA GLY A 67 -7.86 -33.18 -4.14
C GLY A 67 -7.71 -33.10 -2.61
N SER A 68 -7.55 -34.25 -1.94
CA SER A 68 -7.28 -34.31 -0.50
C SER A 68 -5.90 -33.72 -0.16
N PHE A 69 -4.87 -34.06 -0.92
CA PHE A 69 -3.51 -33.55 -0.78
C PHE A 69 -3.49 -32.01 -0.86
N LEU A 70 -4.07 -31.43 -1.92
CA LEU A 70 -4.18 -29.98 -2.11
C LEU A 70 -4.99 -29.31 -0.99
N SER A 71 -6.13 -29.91 -0.60
CA SER A 71 -6.98 -29.36 0.48
C SER A 71 -6.30 -29.35 1.85
N SER A 72 -5.34 -30.25 2.06
CA SER A 72 -4.54 -30.32 3.28
C SER A 72 -3.39 -29.33 3.34
N MET A 73 -3.07 -28.66 2.23
CA MET A 73 -2.05 -27.63 2.17
C MET A 73 -2.66 -26.23 2.31
N VAL A 74 -1.91 -25.33 2.94
CA VAL A 74 -2.28 -23.93 3.06
C VAL A 74 -1.08 -23.06 2.71
N MET A 75 -1.26 -22.15 1.75
CA MET A 75 -0.29 -21.16 1.35
C MET A 75 -0.77 -19.78 1.78
N MET A 76 -0.05 -19.17 2.71
CA MET A 76 -0.41 -17.90 3.34
C MET A 76 0.50 -16.77 2.87
N THR A 77 -0.09 -15.58 2.72
CA THR A 77 0.61 -14.33 2.40
C THR A 77 0.18 -13.22 3.34
N PHE A 78 0.98 -12.14 3.39
CA PHE A 78 0.63 -10.97 4.18
C PHE A 78 -0.52 -10.13 3.57
N THR A 79 -0.73 -10.16 2.24
CA THR A 79 -1.75 -9.34 1.57
C THR A 79 -2.55 -10.11 0.52
N ASN A 80 -3.84 -9.76 0.37
CA ASN A 80 -4.70 -10.34 -0.67
C ASN A 80 -4.10 -10.15 -2.08
N LYS A 81 -3.46 -9.00 -2.34
CA LYS A 81 -2.79 -8.74 -3.62
C LYS A 81 -1.65 -9.73 -3.89
N ALA A 82 -0.81 -10.00 -2.89
CA ALA A 82 0.27 -10.98 -3.01
C ALA A 82 -0.27 -12.42 -3.18
N ALA A 83 -1.37 -12.77 -2.50
CA ALA A 83 -2.02 -14.07 -2.68
C ALA A 83 -2.54 -14.24 -4.12
N GLN A 84 -3.24 -13.24 -4.66
CA GLN A 84 -3.73 -13.25 -6.04
C GLN A 84 -2.58 -13.33 -7.05
N GLU A 85 -1.53 -12.54 -6.85
CA GLU A 85 -0.34 -12.56 -7.72
C GLU A 85 0.35 -13.93 -7.71
N MET A 86 0.46 -14.58 -6.55
CA MET A 86 1.01 -15.93 -6.44
C MET A 86 0.11 -16.98 -7.11
N GLN A 87 -1.20 -16.89 -6.95
CA GLN A 87 -2.15 -17.76 -7.64
C GLN A 87 -1.99 -17.66 -9.17
N ILE A 88 -1.99 -16.43 -9.71
CA ILE A 88 -1.82 -16.20 -11.16
C ILE A 88 -0.50 -16.80 -11.66
N ARG A 89 0.59 -16.62 -10.91
CA ARG A 89 1.90 -17.14 -11.30
C ARG A 89 1.98 -18.67 -11.21
N LEU A 90 1.38 -19.28 -10.19
CA LEU A 90 1.31 -20.74 -10.06
C LEU A 90 0.47 -21.35 -11.19
N GLU A 91 -0.70 -20.78 -11.47
CA GLU A 91 -1.56 -21.21 -12.59
C GLU A 91 -0.82 -21.12 -13.93
N LYS A 92 -0.13 -20.01 -14.18
CA LYS A 92 0.71 -19.86 -15.37
C LYS A 92 1.77 -20.95 -15.45
N ARG A 93 2.51 -21.17 -14.37
CA ARG A 93 3.60 -22.16 -14.31
C ARG A 93 3.10 -23.60 -14.50
N LEU A 94 1.91 -23.93 -13.99
CA LEU A 94 1.24 -25.22 -14.20
C LEU A 94 0.82 -25.42 -15.67
N ARG A 95 0.34 -24.36 -16.34
CA ARG A 95 0.06 -24.41 -17.79
C ARG A 95 1.34 -24.61 -18.60
N ASP A 96 2.46 -24.04 -18.16
CA ASP A 96 3.76 -24.29 -18.80
C ASP A 96 4.20 -25.76 -18.66
N GLU A 97 4.03 -26.40 -17.48
CA GLU A 97 4.26 -27.86 -17.34
C GLU A 97 3.34 -28.68 -18.25
N LEU A 98 2.05 -28.31 -18.34
CA LEU A 98 1.08 -28.98 -19.20
C LEU A 98 1.49 -28.91 -20.68
N ALA A 99 1.98 -27.75 -21.13
CA ALA A 99 2.41 -27.54 -22.51
C ALA A 99 3.70 -28.30 -22.85
N LEU A 100 4.60 -28.48 -21.87
CA LEU A 100 5.87 -29.20 -22.03
C LEU A 100 5.73 -30.72 -21.86
N ALA A 101 4.66 -31.21 -21.23
CA ALA A 101 4.46 -32.62 -20.94
C ALA A 101 4.04 -33.42 -22.20
N THR A 102 4.87 -34.39 -22.60
CA THR A 102 4.56 -35.31 -23.71
C THR A 102 3.84 -36.59 -23.27
N GLY A 103 4.07 -37.06 -22.04
CA GLY A 103 3.44 -38.27 -21.47
C GLY A 103 2.56 -38.02 -20.23
N ASP A 104 2.87 -37.01 -19.41
CA ASP A 104 2.17 -36.72 -18.15
C ASP A 104 1.06 -35.65 -18.29
N ARG A 105 0.70 -35.28 -19.53
CA ARG A 105 -0.28 -34.22 -19.80
C ARG A 105 -1.61 -34.42 -19.06
N PRO A 106 -2.20 -35.63 -18.99
CA PRO A 106 -3.43 -35.84 -18.24
C PRO A 106 -3.29 -35.57 -16.73
N LYS A 107 -2.11 -35.81 -16.14
CA LYS A 107 -1.85 -35.55 -14.71
C LYS A 107 -1.85 -34.06 -14.43
N TRP A 108 -1.17 -33.28 -15.26
CA TRP A 108 -1.12 -31.81 -15.12
C TRP A 108 -2.48 -31.15 -15.35
N GLN A 109 -3.29 -31.68 -16.27
CA GLN A 109 -4.67 -31.21 -16.46
C GLN A 109 -5.49 -31.43 -15.18
N MET A 110 -5.38 -32.61 -14.57
CA MET A 110 -6.04 -32.93 -13.31
C MET A 110 -5.58 -32.02 -12.16
N VAL A 111 -4.29 -31.68 -12.09
CA VAL A 111 -3.78 -30.69 -11.12
C VAL A 111 -4.45 -29.34 -11.29
N ILE A 112 -4.54 -28.82 -12.52
CA ILE A 112 -5.17 -27.53 -12.79
C ILE A 112 -6.66 -27.56 -12.39
N GLU A 113 -7.37 -28.65 -12.66
CA GLU A 113 -8.77 -28.83 -12.24
C GLU A 113 -8.96 -28.88 -10.73
N GLN A 114 -8.01 -29.49 -10.00
CA GLN A 114 -8.08 -29.62 -8.54
C GLN A 114 -7.46 -28.43 -7.80
N LEU A 115 -6.72 -27.54 -8.48
CA LEU A 115 -6.03 -26.40 -7.89
C LEU A 115 -6.93 -25.50 -7.02
N PRO A 116 -8.22 -25.24 -7.33
CA PRO A 116 -9.10 -24.45 -6.46
C PRO A 116 -9.30 -25.03 -5.05
N ARG A 117 -8.93 -26.30 -4.80
CA ARG A 117 -8.94 -26.91 -3.47
C ARG A 117 -7.76 -26.48 -2.60
N LEU A 118 -6.68 -26.00 -3.20
CA LEU A 118 -5.53 -25.46 -2.47
C LEU A 118 -5.94 -24.16 -1.75
N ASN A 119 -5.65 -24.07 -0.47
CA ASN A 119 -5.96 -22.86 0.28
C ASN A 119 -4.88 -21.82 0.07
N MET A 120 -5.15 -20.84 -0.78
CA MET A 120 -4.27 -19.68 -0.99
C MET A 120 -4.97 -18.41 -0.49
N GLY A 121 -4.31 -17.63 0.35
CA GLY A 121 -4.89 -16.41 0.89
C GLY A 121 -4.07 -15.78 2.00
N THR A 122 -4.68 -14.88 2.76
CA THR A 122 -4.07 -14.36 3.99
C THR A 122 -4.44 -15.23 5.19
N ILE A 123 -3.71 -15.07 6.30
CA ILE A 123 -4.07 -15.73 7.55
C ILE A 123 -5.48 -15.35 8.02
N HIS A 124 -5.90 -14.09 7.85
CA HIS A 124 -7.26 -13.66 8.13
C HIS A 124 -8.30 -14.39 7.27
N SER A 125 -8.04 -14.55 5.97
CA SER A 125 -8.91 -15.33 5.07
C SER A 125 -9.01 -16.79 5.53
N PHE A 126 -7.91 -17.36 6.03
CA PHE A 126 -7.89 -18.71 6.58
C PHE A 126 -8.66 -18.82 7.90
N CYS A 127 -8.48 -17.89 8.85
CA CYS A 127 -9.27 -17.84 10.08
C CYS A 127 -10.78 -17.70 9.79
N MET A 128 -11.15 -16.81 8.86
CA MET A 128 -12.54 -16.68 8.40
C MET A 128 -13.05 -17.99 7.78
N LYS A 129 -12.22 -18.72 7.02
CA LYS A 129 -12.58 -20.03 6.49
C LYS A 129 -12.88 -21.03 7.61
N LEU A 130 -12.05 -21.10 8.66
CA LEU A 130 -12.27 -21.99 9.80
C LEU A 130 -13.58 -21.66 10.54
N ILE A 131 -13.87 -20.37 10.73
CA ILE A 131 -15.13 -19.90 11.33
C ILE A 131 -16.34 -20.34 10.48
N ARG A 132 -16.28 -20.12 9.16
CA ARG A 132 -17.36 -20.51 8.23
C ARG A 132 -17.59 -22.02 8.14
N GLN A 133 -16.59 -22.83 8.47
CA GLN A 133 -16.75 -24.29 8.56
C GLN A 133 -17.53 -24.74 9.80
N GLY A 134 -17.84 -23.83 10.73
CA GLY A 134 -18.53 -24.15 11.98
C GLY A 134 -17.63 -24.88 13.00
N LEU A 135 -16.31 -24.82 12.82
CA LEU A 135 -15.33 -25.46 13.71
C LEU A 135 -15.00 -24.61 14.95
N ILE A 136 -15.39 -23.34 14.95
CA ILE A 136 -15.07 -22.36 15.99
C ILE A 136 -16.33 -22.11 16.82
N GLU A 137 -16.37 -22.68 18.02
CA GLU A 137 -17.51 -22.52 18.94
C GLU A 137 -17.66 -21.07 19.39
N GLY A 138 -18.89 -20.62 19.62
CA GLY A 138 -19.19 -19.27 20.13
C GLY A 138 -19.16 -18.16 19.08
N VAL A 139 -18.88 -18.46 17.81
CA VAL A 139 -18.87 -17.49 16.70
C VAL A 139 -19.90 -17.89 15.65
N ASP A 140 -20.73 -16.96 15.17
CA ASP A 140 -21.66 -17.23 14.06
C ASP A 140 -20.88 -17.49 12.76
N SER A 141 -21.05 -18.68 12.19
CA SER A 141 -20.49 -19.08 10.89
C SER A 141 -20.86 -18.14 9.72
N ARG A 142 -21.93 -17.35 9.86
CA ARG A 142 -22.40 -16.37 8.87
C ARG A 142 -21.95 -14.94 9.18
N ALA A 143 -21.16 -14.74 10.23
CA ALA A 143 -20.69 -13.42 10.61
C ALA A 143 -19.92 -12.75 9.46
N THR A 144 -20.22 -11.48 9.24
CA THR A 144 -19.55 -10.63 8.25
C THR A 144 -18.40 -9.87 8.88
N ILE A 145 -17.51 -9.31 8.06
CA ILE A 145 -16.46 -8.44 8.56
C ILE A 145 -17.06 -7.09 8.93
N MET A 146 -16.88 -6.71 10.19
CA MET A 146 -17.17 -5.39 10.73
C MET A 146 -16.06 -4.42 10.30
N SER A 147 -16.44 -3.20 9.92
CA SER A 147 -15.48 -2.18 9.53
C SER A 147 -14.74 -1.59 10.73
N GLN A 148 -13.60 -0.94 10.46
CA GLN A 148 -12.84 -0.25 11.51
C GLN A 148 -13.61 0.95 12.09
N PHE A 149 -14.43 1.61 11.26
CA PHE A 149 -15.26 2.72 11.71
C PHE A 149 -16.30 2.25 12.72
N ALA A 150 -17.10 1.23 12.38
CA ALA A 150 -18.12 0.68 13.28
C ALA A 150 -17.49 0.18 14.60
N ALA A 151 -16.30 -0.42 14.53
CA ALA A 151 -15.56 -0.88 15.71
C ALA A 151 -15.14 0.29 16.63
N ARG A 152 -14.67 1.41 16.06
CA ARG A 152 -14.31 2.61 16.82
C ARG A 152 -15.54 3.29 17.42
N ALA A 153 -16.63 3.39 16.67
CA ALA A 153 -17.90 3.94 17.13
C ALA A 153 -18.41 3.19 18.37
N LEU A 154 -18.41 1.85 18.32
CA LEU A 154 -18.79 1.01 19.45
C LEU A 154 -17.98 1.31 20.72
N VAL A 155 -16.65 1.43 20.60
CA VAL A 155 -15.77 1.75 21.75
C VAL A 155 -16.09 3.14 22.29
N ARG A 156 -16.27 4.12 21.42
CA ARG A 156 -16.55 5.51 21.81
C ARG A 156 -17.90 5.61 22.54
N GLU A 157 -18.96 5.03 21.97
CA GLU A 157 -20.31 5.02 22.54
C GLU A 157 -20.32 4.32 23.91
N THR A 158 -19.72 3.13 24.00
CA THR A 158 -19.65 2.39 25.27
C THR A 158 -18.84 3.15 26.33
N CYS A 159 -17.71 3.76 25.96
CA CYS A 159 -16.93 4.62 26.87
C CYS A 159 -17.75 5.82 27.36
N HIS A 160 -18.53 6.43 26.46
CA HIS A 160 -19.36 7.60 26.76
C HIS A 160 -20.51 7.22 27.70
N GLU A 161 -21.26 6.16 27.39
CA GLU A 161 -22.33 5.63 28.25
C GLU A 161 -21.81 5.24 29.63
N TRP A 162 -20.68 4.52 29.68
CA TRP A 162 -20.02 4.17 30.94
C TRP A 162 -19.69 5.41 31.76
N LEU A 163 -19.10 6.45 31.15
CA LEU A 163 -18.75 7.68 31.84
C LEU A 163 -19.98 8.47 32.34
N GLN A 164 -21.09 8.45 31.58
CA GLN A 164 -22.34 9.11 31.96
C GLN A 164 -23.03 8.44 33.16
N HIS A 165 -22.95 7.11 33.26
CA HIS A 165 -23.55 6.35 34.35
C HIS A 165 -22.73 6.42 35.65
N LYS A 166 -21.48 6.87 35.59
CA LYS A 166 -20.59 6.99 36.75
C LYS A 166 -20.76 8.32 37.47
N LYS A 167 -20.91 8.27 38.79
CA LYS A 167 -20.91 9.47 39.63
C LYS A 167 -19.51 9.77 40.16
N PRO A 168 -19.12 11.05 40.33
CA PRO A 168 -17.89 11.43 41.04
C PRO A 168 -17.81 10.95 42.49
N SER A 169 -18.90 10.44 43.07
CA SER A 169 -18.93 9.81 44.40
C SER A 169 -18.55 8.33 44.37
N GLU A 170 -18.60 7.66 43.21
CA GLU A 170 -18.31 6.23 43.02
C GLU A 170 -16.85 5.98 42.62
N MET A 171 -16.12 7.04 42.28
CA MET A 171 -14.70 7.03 41.97
C MET A 171 -14.03 8.30 42.51
N SER A 172 -12.71 8.30 42.75
CA SER A 172 -12.02 9.52 43.17
C SER A 172 -12.24 10.66 42.16
N HIS A 173 -12.60 11.87 42.62
CA HIS A 173 -12.78 13.06 41.77
C HIS A 173 -11.61 13.30 40.80
N GLN A 174 -10.39 13.03 41.27
CA GLN A 174 -9.17 13.18 40.48
C GLN A 174 -9.11 12.22 39.28
N VAL A 175 -9.62 10.99 39.44
CA VAL A 175 -9.70 9.99 38.36
C VAL A 175 -10.76 10.43 37.37
N PHE A 176 -11.95 10.79 37.85
CA PHE A 176 -13.06 11.25 37.02
C PHE A 176 -12.66 12.44 36.12
N ASP A 177 -12.08 13.49 36.71
CA ASP A 177 -11.66 14.69 35.97
C ASP A 177 -10.61 14.34 34.90
N THR A 178 -9.68 13.44 35.22
CA THR A 178 -8.63 13.04 34.27
C THR A 178 -9.21 12.23 33.10
N LEU A 179 -10.13 11.31 33.38
CA LEU A 179 -10.84 10.52 32.37
C LEU A 179 -11.68 11.43 31.47
N PHE A 180 -12.41 12.39 32.05
CA PHE A 180 -13.23 13.34 31.31
C PHE A 180 -12.39 14.26 30.41
N ILE A 181 -11.31 14.85 30.93
CA ILE A 181 -10.42 15.75 30.16
C ILE A 181 -9.69 15.00 29.04
N SER A 182 -9.41 13.71 29.23
CA SER A 182 -8.62 12.89 28.29
C SER A 182 -9.48 11.91 27.48
N PHE A 183 -10.79 12.13 27.39
CA PHE A 183 -11.75 11.17 26.85
C PHE A 183 -11.34 10.62 25.47
N ASP A 184 -11.05 11.49 24.50
CA ASP A 184 -10.68 11.06 23.15
C ASP A 184 -9.42 10.17 23.13
N LYS A 185 -8.40 10.52 23.92
CA LYS A 185 -7.16 9.72 24.01
C LYS A 185 -7.38 8.36 24.65
N ILE A 186 -8.34 8.26 25.56
CA ILE A 186 -8.72 7.00 26.20
C ILE A 186 -9.45 6.11 25.19
N VAL A 187 -10.39 6.69 24.44
CA VAL A 187 -11.08 5.99 23.34
C VAL A 187 -10.05 5.47 22.32
N GLU A 188 -9.09 6.28 21.87
CA GLU A 188 -8.03 5.84 20.96
C GLU A 188 -7.18 4.68 21.52
N SER A 189 -6.91 4.70 22.83
CA SER A 189 -6.15 3.66 23.51
C SER A 189 -6.93 2.35 23.57
N PHE A 190 -8.22 2.40 23.94
CA PHE A 190 -9.08 1.22 23.93
C PHE A 190 -9.38 0.70 22.53
N CYS A 191 -9.55 1.58 21.52
CA CYS A 191 -9.62 1.17 20.13
C CYS A 191 -8.36 0.37 19.73
N SER A 192 -7.18 0.85 20.12
CA SER A 192 -5.92 0.13 19.86
C SER A 192 -5.86 -1.21 20.60
N ILE A 193 -6.39 -1.29 21.83
CA ILE A 193 -6.44 -2.52 22.61
C ILE A 193 -7.39 -3.53 21.95
N PHE A 194 -8.63 -3.16 21.62
CA PHE A 194 -9.62 -4.10 21.08
C PHE A 194 -9.36 -4.52 19.62
N LEU A 195 -8.67 -3.68 18.85
CA LEU A 195 -8.23 -4.01 17.49
C LEU A 195 -6.90 -4.79 17.46
N ASP A 196 -6.36 -5.16 18.61
CA ASP A 196 -5.15 -5.98 18.75
C ASP A 196 -5.45 -7.20 19.63
N PRO A 197 -5.43 -8.42 19.07
CA PRO A 197 -5.79 -9.63 19.81
C PRO A 197 -4.82 -9.93 20.98
N GLU A 198 -3.54 -9.54 20.88
CA GLU A 198 -2.55 -9.79 21.93
C GLU A 198 -2.77 -8.86 23.12
N LEU A 199 -3.06 -7.58 22.85
CA LEU A 199 -3.43 -6.63 23.89
C LEU A 199 -4.71 -7.07 24.60
N ARG A 200 -5.74 -7.53 23.87
CA ARG A 200 -6.96 -8.05 24.49
C ARG A 200 -6.69 -9.20 25.46
N LEU A 201 -5.93 -10.21 25.03
CA LEU A 201 -5.56 -11.34 25.90
C LEU A 201 -4.79 -10.88 27.15
N SER A 202 -3.87 -9.91 26.98
CA SER A 202 -3.13 -9.32 28.09
C SER A 202 -4.04 -8.64 29.11
N TRP A 203 -5.05 -7.90 28.64
CA TRP A 203 -6.05 -7.27 29.51
C TRP A 203 -6.99 -8.28 30.17
N GLU A 204 -7.43 -9.33 29.48
CA GLU A 204 -8.26 -10.40 30.05
C GLU A 204 -7.57 -11.10 31.22
N LEU A 205 -6.28 -11.42 31.06
CA LEU A 205 -5.49 -12.13 32.08
C LEU A 205 -4.97 -11.23 33.22
N SER A 206 -5.14 -9.91 33.11
CA SER A 206 -4.64 -8.96 34.11
C SER A 206 -5.52 -8.91 35.36
N ASP A 207 -4.91 -8.96 36.54
CA ASP A 207 -5.58 -8.85 37.84
C ASP A 207 -4.75 -8.02 38.84
N HIS A 208 -5.43 -7.37 39.78
CA HIS A 208 -4.88 -6.44 40.76
C HIS A 208 -4.12 -7.10 41.92
N GLU A 209 -4.31 -8.40 42.19
CA GLU A 209 -3.73 -9.07 43.35
C GLU A 209 -2.20 -9.30 43.25
N ASN A 210 -1.60 -9.27 42.05
CA ASN A 210 -0.18 -9.59 41.80
C ASN A 210 0.74 -8.36 41.55
N THR A 211 0.35 -7.19 42.02
CA THR A 211 0.98 -5.92 41.60
C THR A 211 2.45 -5.76 42.02
N SER A 212 2.85 -6.24 43.20
CA SER A 212 4.20 -6.07 43.74
C SER A 212 5.25 -6.97 43.09
N GLU A 213 4.92 -8.22 42.74
CA GLU A 213 5.79 -9.10 41.95
C GLU A 213 5.96 -8.59 40.52
N ASN A 214 4.86 -8.13 39.90
CA ASN A 214 4.88 -7.49 38.58
C ASN A 214 5.81 -6.26 38.55
N PHE A 215 5.91 -5.54 39.68
CA PHE A 215 6.70 -4.33 39.77
C PHE A 215 8.20 -4.56 39.63
N ASN A 216 8.77 -5.48 40.41
CA ASN A 216 10.20 -5.80 40.33
C ASN A 216 10.58 -6.35 38.95
N ILE A 217 9.68 -7.11 38.31
CA ILE A 217 9.87 -7.59 36.92
C ILE A 217 9.94 -6.41 35.95
N ILE A 218 9.06 -5.41 36.09
CA ILE A 218 9.08 -4.20 35.25
C ILE A 218 10.36 -3.40 35.46
N ILE A 219 10.82 -3.23 36.70
CA ILE A 219 12.08 -2.52 36.99
C ILE A 219 13.28 -3.27 36.40
N ALA A 220 13.34 -4.59 36.51
CA ALA A 220 14.38 -5.40 35.89
C ALA A 220 14.36 -5.25 34.36
N LYS A 221 13.18 -5.30 33.73
CA LYS A 221 13.01 -5.04 32.30
C LYS A 221 13.45 -3.63 31.91
N LEU A 222 13.17 -2.61 32.73
CA LEU A 222 13.65 -1.24 32.49
C LEU A 222 15.18 -1.18 32.52
N PHE A 223 15.84 -1.81 33.50
CA PHE A 223 17.31 -1.87 33.50
C PHE A 223 17.83 -2.53 32.22
N ASP A 224 17.17 -3.58 31.74
CA ASP A 224 17.54 -4.26 30.50
C ASP A 224 17.41 -3.36 29.26
N GLN A 225 16.27 -2.67 29.12
CA GLN A 225 16.01 -1.72 28.01
C GLN A 225 16.91 -0.47 28.02
N TYR A 226 17.60 -0.20 29.12
CA TYR A 226 18.60 0.86 29.22
C TYR A 226 20.04 0.33 29.14
N GLY A 227 20.23 -0.99 28.95
CA GLY A 227 21.56 -1.62 28.91
C GLY A 227 22.27 -1.64 30.25
N LEU A 228 21.52 -1.56 31.36
CA LEU A 228 22.03 -1.41 32.72
C LEU A 228 22.06 -2.73 33.51
N SER A 229 21.45 -3.81 32.98
CA SER A 229 21.39 -5.12 33.63
C SER A 229 22.75 -5.79 33.84
N ARG A 230 23.74 -5.50 33.00
CA ARG A 230 25.08 -6.10 33.05
C ARG A 230 26.12 -5.00 33.26
N VAL A 231 26.78 -5.03 34.41
CA VAL A 231 27.92 -4.14 34.69
C VAL A 231 29.10 -4.58 33.81
N PRO A 232 29.76 -3.68 33.06
CA PRO A 232 30.94 -4.02 32.28
C PRO A 232 32.08 -4.55 33.15
N ASP A 233 33.00 -5.33 32.56
CA ASP A 233 34.16 -5.85 33.29
C ASP A 233 35.14 -4.72 33.64
N VAL A 234 35.04 -4.28 34.89
CA VAL A 234 35.83 -3.18 35.45
C VAL A 234 37.30 -3.58 35.61
N GLN A 235 37.58 -4.84 35.95
CA GLN A 235 38.93 -5.26 36.29
C GLN A 235 39.84 -5.26 35.07
N SER A 236 39.37 -5.82 33.95
CA SER A 236 40.13 -5.84 32.70
C SER A 236 40.29 -4.44 32.11
N ALA A 237 39.24 -3.61 32.16
CA ALA A 237 39.26 -2.26 31.61
C ALA A 237 40.17 -1.28 32.38
N LEU A 238 40.29 -1.41 33.71
CA LEU A 238 41.15 -0.52 34.51
C LEU A 238 42.60 -1.01 34.66
N LEU A 239 42.90 -2.28 34.35
CA LEU A 239 44.22 -2.89 34.50
C LEU A 239 45.36 -2.09 33.82
N PRO A 240 45.23 -1.59 32.57
CA PRO A 240 46.29 -0.83 31.89
C PRO A 240 46.63 0.52 32.54
N TYR A 241 45.76 0.99 33.45
CA TYR A 241 45.85 2.31 34.08
C TYR A 241 46.22 2.24 35.56
N ARG A 242 46.29 1.04 36.16
CA ARG A 242 46.64 0.86 37.58
C ARG A 242 48.09 1.25 37.90
N GLU A 243 49.00 1.12 36.93
CA GLU A 243 50.42 1.47 37.10
C GLU A 243 50.72 2.95 36.75
N THR A 244 49.77 3.63 36.10
CA THR A 244 49.97 4.94 35.47
C THR A 244 49.16 6.03 36.19
N THR A 245 49.80 6.68 37.17
CA THR A 245 49.41 7.96 37.82
C THR A 245 48.16 8.00 38.73
N SER A 246 48.31 8.74 39.84
CA SER A 246 47.31 9.14 40.85
C SER A 246 46.23 10.10 40.30
N ALA A 247 45.62 9.75 39.18
CA ALA A 247 44.65 10.60 38.50
C ALA A 247 43.30 10.55 39.24
N LYS A 248 42.82 11.71 39.69
CA LYS A 248 41.56 11.84 40.45
C LYS A 248 40.37 11.15 39.78
N TRP A 249 40.27 11.22 38.45
CA TRP A 249 39.19 10.58 37.69
C TRP A 249 39.19 9.05 37.79
N LEU A 250 40.37 8.42 37.81
CA LEU A 250 40.54 6.97 37.90
C LEU A 250 40.11 6.48 39.29
N THR A 251 40.55 7.19 40.35
CA THR A 251 40.15 6.90 41.74
C THR A 251 38.65 7.08 41.96
N THR A 252 38.05 8.14 41.38
CA THR A 252 36.61 8.37 41.46
C THR A 252 35.80 7.28 40.73
N LEU A 253 36.26 6.85 39.55
CA LEU A 253 35.60 5.81 38.76
C LEU A 253 35.71 4.43 39.42
N ASP A 254 36.89 4.06 39.93
CA ASP A 254 37.12 2.81 40.65
C ASP A 254 36.32 2.73 41.95
N ASN A 255 36.25 3.83 42.72
CA ASN A 255 35.41 3.93 43.91
C ASN A 255 33.90 3.79 43.57
N PHE A 256 33.45 4.38 42.46
CA PHE A 256 32.08 4.21 41.99
C PHE A 256 31.76 2.74 41.71
N TYR A 257 32.57 2.05 40.90
CA TYR A 257 32.33 0.66 40.54
C TYR A 257 32.50 -0.32 41.72
N THR A 258 33.40 -0.02 42.66
CA THR A 258 33.54 -0.79 43.90
C THR A 258 32.28 -0.73 44.74
N ARG A 259 31.67 0.46 44.87
CA ARG A 259 30.39 0.62 45.58
C ARG A 259 29.23 0.00 44.82
N LEU A 260 29.24 0.10 43.49
CA LEU A 260 28.21 -0.47 42.61
C LEU A 260 28.10 -1.99 42.78
N ALA A 261 29.22 -2.71 43.00
CA ALA A 261 29.23 -4.16 43.17
C ALA A 261 28.39 -4.65 44.37
N GLY A 262 28.14 -3.81 45.37
CA GLY A 262 27.28 -4.13 46.51
C GLY A 262 25.80 -3.81 46.31
N ILE A 263 25.42 -3.22 45.18
CA ILE A 263 24.05 -2.76 44.91
C ILE A 263 23.32 -3.80 44.06
N LYS A 264 22.12 -4.20 44.50
CA LYS A 264 21.24 -5.08 43.72
C LYS A 264 20.57 -4.27 42.60
N LEU A 265 21.18 -4.27 41.40
CA LEU A 265 20.62 -3.59 40.23
C LEU A 265 19.32 -4.23 39.76
N GLY A 266 18.44 -3.42 39.16
CA GLY A 266 17.13 -3.89 38.68
C GLY A 266 16.07 -4.06 39.79
N THR A 267 16.31 -3.54 41.00
CA THR A 267 15.31 -3.48 42.07
C THR A 267 15.12 -2.07 42.58
N ILE A 268 14.02 -1.84 43.30
CA ILE A 268 13.73 -0.54 43.93
C ILE A 268 14.76 -0.16 44.98
N ASP A 269 15.13 -1.10 45.87
CA ASP A 269 16.17 -0.87 46.87
C ASP A 269 17.50 -0.43 46.20
N GLY A 270 17.81 -1.02 45.05
CA GLY A 270 18.97 -0.64 44.25
C GLY A 270 18.88 0.77 43.70
N ILE A 271 17.71 1.18 43.19
CA ILE A 271 17.46 2.55 42.70
C ILE A 271 17.62 3.57 43.83
N GLN A 272 17.06 3.30 45.02
CA GLN A 272 17.20 4.17 46.18
C GLN A 272 18.67 4.34 46.58
N THR A 273 19.40 3.23 46.69
CA THR A 273 20.84 3.25 47.02
C THR A 273 21.65 4.01 45.97
N LEU A 274 21.33 3.87 44.68
CA LEU A 274 21.99 4.60 43.59
C LEU A 274 21.70 6.09 43.63
N GLN A 275 20.48 6.50 43.98
CA GLN A 275 20.10 7.90 44.11
C GLN A 275 20.94 8.58 45.21
N GLU A 276 21.10 7.94 46.36
CA GLU A 276 21.95 8.41 47.46
C GLU A 276 23.44 8.44 47.06
N LEU A 277 23.90 7.42 46.33
CA LEU A 277 25.26 7.37 45.81
C LEU A 277 25.54 8.55 44.88
N PHE A 278 24.69 8.80 43.88
CA PHE A 278 24.89 9.90 42.92
C PHE A 278 24.72 11.29 43.55
N ALA A 279 23.99 11.42 44.66
CA ALA A 279 23.90 12.67 45.41
C ALA A 279 25.21 13.01 46.15
N THR A 280 25.99 12.00 46.53
CA THR A 280 27.23 12.15 47.32
C THR A 280 28.52 12.01 46.48
N LEU A 281 28.43 11.46 45.26
CA LEU A 281 29.58 11.19 44.40
C LEU A 281 30.05 12.45 43.65
N GLU A 282 31.35 12.76 43.71
CA GLU A 282 31.95 13.76 42.81
C GLU A 282 31.92 13.27 41.35
N VAL A 283 31.58 14.15 40.40
CA VAL A 283 31.50 13.79 38.97
C VAL A 283 32.90 13.46 38.43
N PRO A 284 33.16 12.24 37.96
CA PRO A 284 34.44 11.90 37.34
C PRO A 284 34.58 12.69 36.02
N ARG A 285 35.72 13.36 35.84
CA ARG A 285 36.06 14.02 34.56
C ARG A 285 36.45 12.97 33.53
N THR A 286 35.88 13.06 32.32
CA THR A 286 36.23 12.17 31.20
C THR A 286 37.73 12.28 30.88
N PRO A 287 38.44 11.17 30.65
CA PRO A 287 39.84 11.21 30.27
C PRO A 287 40.05 11.91 28.90
N PRO A 288 41.23 12.48 28.63
CA PRO A 288 41.57 13.06 27.33
C PRO A 288 41.51 12.00 26.21
N ALA A 289 41.06 12.38 25.01
CA ALA A 289 40.87 11.48 23.85
C ALA A 289 42.13 10.68 23.44
N ALA A 290 43.33 11.19 23.77
CA ALA A 290 44.59 10.49 23.52
C ALA A 290 44.86 9.29 24.45
N LYS A 291 44.01 9.05 25.46
CA LYS A 291 44.14 7.98 26.47
C LYS A 291 42.91 7.06 26.59
N SER A 292 41.92 7.21 25.70
CA SER A 292 40.68 6.43 25.75
C SER A 292 40.76 5.22 24.83
N ASP A 293 40.96 4.04 25.39
CA ASP A 293 40.64 2.79 24.69
C ASP A 293 39.14 2.50 24.74
N GLU A 294 38.70 1.51 23.96
CA GLU A 294 37.29 1.12 23.82
C GLU A 294 36.68 0.59 25.13
N LEU A 295 37.46 -0.13 25.93
CA LEU A 295 37.02 -0.70 27.20
C LEU A 295 36.75 0.40 28.25
N LEU A 296 37.64 1.39 28.33
CA LEU A 296 37.51 2.54 29.22
C LEU A 296 36.37 3.47 28.78
N ALA A 297 36.18 3.64 27.47
CA ALA A 297 35.02 4.35 26.93
C ALA A 297 33.71 3.67 27.35
N GLY A 298 33.64 2.34 27.23
CA GLY A 298 32.49 1.54 27.67
C GLY A 298 32.14 1.72 29.15
N LEU A 299 33.14 1.81 30.04
CA LEU A 299 32.91 2.11 31.46
C LEU A 299 32.32 3.51 31.70
N PHE A 300 32.80 4.53 30.99
CA PHE A 300 32.25 5.88 31.13
C PHE A 300 30.84 5.99 30.55
N ASP A 301 30.55 5.29 29.46
CA ASP A 301 29.24 5.31 28.83
C ASP A 301 28.21 4.57 29.69
N TYR A 302 28.57 3.43 30.29
CA TYR A 302 27.73 2.78 31.31
C TYR A 302 27.47 3.70 32.51
N TYR A 303 28.49 4.36 33.05
CA TYR A 303 28.33 5.34 34.14
C TYR A 303 27.39 6.48 33.77
N LYS A 304 27.55 7.09 32.58
CA LYS A 304 26.68 8.17 32.09
C LYS A 304 25.25 7.69 31.92
N ALA A 305 25.06 6.50 31.34
CA ALA A 305 23.74 5.90 31.13
C ALA A 305 23.02 5.65 32.47
N LEU A 306 23.71 5.04 33.43
CA LEU A 306 23.18 4.78 34.76
C LEU A 306 22.86 6.08 35.52
N LYS A 307 23.75 7.08 35.42
CA LYS A 307 23.52 8.41 36.01
C LYS A 307 22.30 9.11 35.39
N SER A 308 22.15 9.06 34.06
CA SER A 308 21.00 9.64 33.37
C SER A 308 19.73 8.93 33.78
N PHE A 309 19.72 7.59 33.82
CA PHE A 309 18.58 6.80 34.25
C PHE A 309 18.10 7.21 35.65
N ILE A 310 19.02 7.29 36.62
CA ILE A 310 18.68 7.68 38.00
C ILE A 310 18.19 9.13 38.05
N LYS A 311 18.87 10.04 37.35
CA LYS A 311 18.46 11.46 37.29
C LYS A 311 17.06 11.63 36.70
N ASP A 312 16.75 10.90 35.63
CA ASP A 312 15.54 11.12 34.82
C ASP A 312 14.33 10.35 35.36
N LEU A 313 14.52 9.23 36.07
CA LEU A 313 13.44 8.32 36.45
C LEU A 313 13.34 7.99 37.95
N ALA A 314 14.40 8.14 38.76
CA ALA A 314 14.37 7.62 40.14
C ALA A 314 13.27 8.27 41.01
N GLU A 315 13.07 9.59 40.91
CA GLU A 315 11.99 10.29 41.64
C GLU A 315 10.61 9.68 41.33
N GLU A 316 10.33 9.40 40.06
CA GLU A 316 9.04 8.88 39.60
C GLU A 316 8.83 7.41 40.01
N LEU A 317 9.88 6.58 39.92
CA LEU A 317 9.84 5.16 40.28
C LEU A 317 9.70 4.95 41.78
N LEU A 318 10.46 5.68 42.60
CA LEU A 318 10.42 5.58 44.06
C LEU A 318 9.08 6.09 44.60
N TYR A 319 8.60 7.22 44.08
CA TYR A 319 7.29 7.74 44.45
C TYR A 319 6.16 6.75 44.15
N PHE A 320 6.19 6.10 42.97
CA PHE A 320 5.19 5.08 42.65
C PHE A 320 5.25 3.91 43.63
N HIS A 321 6.45 3.43 43.96
CA HIS A 321 6.60 2.32 44.91
C HIS A 321 5.98 2.61 46.27
N GLU A 322 6.25 3.80 46.83
CA GLU A 322 5.73 4.23 48.14
C GLU A 322 4.19 4.35 48.16
N ASN A 323 3.57 4.59 47.00
CA ASN A 323 2.14 4.88 46.88
C ASN A 323 1.37 3.83 46.08
N GLN A 324 2.00 2.71 45.69
CA GLN A 324 1.42 1.75 44.74
C GLN A 324 0.09 1.15 45.25
N ASP A 325 0.00 0.81 46.53
CA ASP A 325 -1.18 0.18 47.12
C ASP A 325 -2.41 1.09 47.05
N VAL A 326 -2.20 2.40 47.13
CA VAL A 326 -3.27 3.40 47.03
C VAL A 326 -3.53 3.78 45.57
N LEU A 327 -2.49 3.98 44.77
CA LEU A 327 -2.64 4.40 43.38
C LEU A 327 -3.22 3.31 42.49
N VAL A 328 -2.73 2.07 42.62
CA VAL A 328 -3.21 0.94 41.82
C VAL A 328 -4.62 0.56 42.22
N SER A 329 -4.93 0.54 43.52
CA SER A 329 -6.31 0.26 44.00
C SER A 329 -7.33 1.33 43.59
N ILE A 330 -6.90 2.58 43.35
CA ILE A 330 -7.79 3.64 42.87
C ILE A 330 -7.95 3.62 41.35
N TRP A 331 -6.85 3.50 40.59
CA TRP A 331 -6.88 3.67 39.13
C TRP A 331 -7.19 2.38 38.38
N PHE A 332 -6.55 1.27 38.76
CA PHE A 332 -6.62 0.05 37.96
C PHE A 332 -8.02 -0.58 37.95
N PRO A 333 -8.74 -0.71 39.09
CA PRO A 333 -10.12 -1.23 39.07
C PRO A 333 -11.05 -0.41 38.19
N VAL A 334 -10.92 0.92 38.19
CA VAL A 334 -11.76 1.80 37.34
C VAL A 334 -11.47 1.57 35.85
N ILE A 335 -10.19 1.49 35.46
CA ILE A 335 -9.80 1.22 34.07
C ILE A 335 -10.18 -0.21 33.65
N LYS A 336 -10.01 -1.19 34.54
CA LYS A 336 -10.39 -2.59 34.32
C LYS A 336 -11.90 -2.74 34.18
N GLU A 337 -12.69 -2.04 34.99
CA GLU A 337 -14.15 -2.05 34.89
C GLU A 337 -14.62 -1.46 33.54
N LEU A 338 -14.00 -0.38 33.07
CA LEU A 338 -14.24 0.16 31.73
C LEU A 338 -13.88 -0.86 30.65
N TYR A 339 -12.71 -1.51 30.76
CA TYR A 339 -12.30 -2.60 29.87
C TYR A 339 -13.33 -3.74 29.83
N GLU A 340 -13.82 -4.19 30.99
CA GLU A 340 -14.80 -5.28 31.09
C GLU A 340 -16.16 -4.88 30.50
N THR A 341 -16.59 -3.64 30.71
CA THR A 341 -17.81 -3.09 30.10
C THR A 341 -17.68 -3.10 28.58
N LEU A 342 -16.54 -2.61 28.06
CA LEU A 342 -16.22 -2.66 26.64
C LEU A 342 -16.16 -4.08 26.11
N ALA A 343 -15.54 -5.02 26.83
CA ALA A 343 -15.43 -6.42 26.42
C ALA A 343 -16.82 -7.07 26.29
N GLN A 344 -17.74 -6.80 27.22
CA GLN A 344 -19.12 -7.28 27.15
C GLN A 344 -19.86 -6.71 25.93
N ALA A 345 -19.72 -5.41 25.65
CA ALA A 345 -20.30 -4.79 24.45
C ALA A 345 -19.67 -5.38 23.18
N TRP A 346 -18.36 -5.59 23.18
CA TRP A 346 -17.60 -6.14 22.07
C TRP A 346 -17.98 -7.57 21.72
N THR A 347 -18.33 -8.41 22.70
CA THR A 347 -18.82 -9.78 22.46
C THR A 347 -20.23 -9.80 21.86
N LYS A 348 -21.06 -8.80 22.16
CA LYS A 348 -22.46 -8.73 21.70
C LYS A 348 -22.64 -8.04 20.34
N LYS A 349 -21.57 -7.48 19.78
CA LYS A 349 -21.63 -6.71 18.53
C LYS A 349 -21.96 -7.58 17.33
N ASP A 350 -22.57 -6.98 16.32
CA ASP A 350 -22.80 -7.62 15.03
C ASP A 350 -21.54 -7.60 14.17
N GLY A 351 -21.15 -8.77 13.65
CA GLY A 351 -19.97 -8.94 12.80
C GLY A 351 -18.64 -9.05 13.55
N LEU A 352 -17.57 -9.33 12.79
CA LEU A 352 -16.23 -9.61 13.30
C LEU A 352 -15.21 -8.63 12.74
N THR A 353 -14.35 -8.07 13.58
CA THR A 353 -13.17 -7.35 13.11
C THR A 353 -12.09 -8.34 12.67
N PHE A 354 -11.05 -7.87 11.97
CA PHE A 354 -9.92 -8.73 11.62
C PHE A 354 -9.20 -9.29 12.86
N SER A 355 -9.08 -8.51 13.94
CA SER A 355 -8.51 -9.00 15.21
C SER A 355 -9.37 -10.07 15.87
N ASP A 356 -10.71 -9.99 15.74
CA ASP A 356 -11.61 -11.03 16.26
C ASP A 356 -11.39 -12.37 15.55
N LEU A 357 -11.02 -12.39 14.26
CA LEU A 357 -10.74 -13.63 13.56
C LEU A 357 -9.57 -14.38 14.19
N GLU A 358 -8.49 -13.67 14.49
CA GLU A 358 -7.30 -14.25 15.11
C GLU A 358 -7.57 -14.62 16.56
N TYR A 359 -8.18 -13.72 17.33
CA TYR A 359 -8.53 -13.94 18.73
C TYR A 359 -9.43 -15.17 18.89
N ASN A 360 -10.55 -15.24 18.18
CA ASN A 360 -11.52 -16.34 18.33
C ASN A 360 -10.94 -17.68 17.88
N VAL A 361 -10.18 -17.71 16.78
CA VAL A 361 -9.53 -18.93 16.32
C VAL A 361 -8.47 -19.39 17.32
N HIS A 362 -7.66 -18.49 17.86
CA HIS A 362 -6.67 -18.84 18.87
C HIS A 362 -7.30 -19.44 20.12
N GLN A 363 -8.38 -18.82 20.64
CA GLN A 363 -9.12 -19.30 21.81
C GLN A 363 -9.74 -20.68 21.55
N ALA A 364 -10.40 -20.88 20.40
CA ALA A 364 -10.99 -22.17 20.04
C ALA A 364 -9.94 -23.28 19.86
N LEU A 365 -8.77 -22.95 19.32
CA LEU A 365 -7.63 -23.88 19.23
C LEU A 365 -7.02 -24.21 20.61
N GLY A 366 -7.43 -23.54 21.68
CA GLY A 366 -7.16 -23.95 23.06
C GLY A 366 -7.87 -25.24 23.45
N ASN A 367 -8.99 -25.59 22.80
CA ASN A 367 -9.66 -26.88 22.97
C ASN A 367 -8.93 -27.96 22.15
N ARG A 368 -8.43 -29.00 22.84
CA ARG A 368 -7.65 -30.08 22.23
C ARG A 368 -8.42 -30.86 21.16
N GLU A 369 -9.74 -31.01 21.29
CA GLU A 369 -10.56 -31.73 20.30
C GLU A 369 -10.64 -30.96 18.98
N VAL A 370 -11.00 -29.67 19.06
CA VAL A 370 -11.05 -28.75 17.90
C VAL A 370 -9.68 -28.65 17.23
N GLN A 371 -8.63 -28.47 18.03
CA GLN A 371 -7.26 -28.38 17.53
C GLN A 371 -6.82 -29.66 16.81
N GLN A 372 -7.14 -30.85 17.32
CA GLN A 372 -6.83 -32.11 16.64
C GLN A 372 -7.61 -32.28 15.34
N GLN A 373 -8.89 -31.88 15.31
CA GLN A 373 -9.70 -31.92 14.10
C GLN A 373 -9.09 -31.04 13.00
N ILE A 374 -8.73 -29.80 13.34
CA ILE A 374 -8.08 -28.86 12.41
C ILE A 374 -6.70 -29.35 12.00
N SER A 375 -5.88 -29.84 12.94
CA SER A 375 -4.53 -30.35 12.65
C SER A 375 -4.56 -31.56 11.72
N LYS A 376 -5.56 -32.45 11.84
CA LYS A 376 -5.73 -33.58 10.90
C LYS A 376 -6.09 -33.14 9.49
N ALA A 377 -6.86 -32.05 9.37
CA ALA A 377 -7.30 -31.51 8.08
C ALA A 377 -6.16 -30.79 7.34
N TYR A 378 -5.33 -30.01 8.05
CA TYR A 378 -4.31 -29.15 7.45
C TYR A 378 -2.90 -29.65 7.78
N LYS A 379 -2.26 -30.34 6.84
CA LYS A 379 -1.02 -31.10 7.03
C LYS A 379 0.26 -30.32 6.77
N TYR A 380 0.24 -29.33 5.88
CA TYR A 380 1.45 -28.59 5.50
C TYR A 380 1.14 -27.12 5.25
N LEU A 381 1.89 -26.22 5.90
CA LEU A 381 1.71 -24.79 5.83
C LEU A 381 2.90 -24.14 5.12
N ILE A 382 2.63 -23.30 4.14
CA ILE A 382 3.62 -22.47 3.45
C ILE A 382 3.30 -21.02 3.79
N VAL A 383 4.24 -20.29 4.37
CA VAL A 383 4.01 -18.91 4.83
C VAL A 383 5.03 -17.98 4.20
N ASP A 384 4.58 -17.10 3.32
CA ASP A 384 5.40 -16.05 2.71
C ASP A 384 5.40 -14.78 3.58
N GLU A 385 6.46 -13.97 3.44
CA GLU A 385 6.70 -12.76 4.25
C GLU A 385 6.60 -13.01 5.78
N PHE A 386 7.14 -14.15 6.24
CA PHE A 386 7.03 -14.61 7.62
C PHE A 386 7.57 -13.62 8.66
N GLN A 387 8.45 -12.70 8.28
CA GLN A 387 8.93 -11.64 9.18
C GLN A 387 7.83 -10.64 9.63
N ASP A 388 6.70 -10.60 8.93
CA ASP A 388 5.57 -9.71 9.25
C ASP A 388 4.46 -10.45 10.03
N THR A 389 4.75 -11.66 10.53
CA THR A 389 3.81 -12.47 11.34
C THR A 389 3.80 -12.00 12.80
N SER A 390 2.62 -11.88 13.41
CA SER A 390 2.45 -11.53 14.83
C SER A 390 2.61 -12.75 15.76
N GLU A 391 2.75 -12.53 17.07
CA GLU A 391 2.89 -13.63 18.04
C GLU A 391 1.60 -14.46 18.11
N ILE A 392 0.42 -13.82 18.05
CA ILE A 392 -0.86 -14.54 17.98
C ILE A 392 -0.98 -15.39 16.72
N GLN A 393 -0.59 -14.86 15.55
CA GLN A 393 -0.63 -15.57 14.28
C GLN A 393 0.30 -16.79 14.35
N PHE A 394 1.49 -16.60 14.91
CA PHE A 394 2.41 -17.71 15.11
C PHE A 394 1.86 -18.77 16.07
N LYS A 395 1.20 -18.38 17.17
CA LYS A 395 0.52 -19.34 18.08
C LYS A 395 -0.55 -20.15 17.34
N ILE A 396 -1.37 -19.51 16.50
CA ILE A 396 -2.37 -20.18 15.67
C ILE A 396 -1.69 -21.21 14.76
N LEU A 397 -0.62 -20.81 14.04
CA LEU A 397 0.14 -21.72 13.18
C LEU A 397 0.72 -22.90 13.98
N GLN A 398 1.30 -22.64 15.16
CA GLN A 398 1.83 -23.68 16.06
C GLN A 398 0.75 -24.67 16.51
N GLN A 399 -0.43 -24.17 16.87
CA GLN A 399 -1.57 -25.00 17.27
C GLN A 399 -2.05 -25.86 16.09
N ILE A 400 -2.16 -25.31 14.88
CA ILE A 400 -2.59 -26.04 13.68
C ILE A 400 -1.61 -27.17 13.34
N ILE A 401 -0.30 -26.92 13.39
CA ILE A 401 0.71 -27.96 13.11
C ILE A 401 0.96 -28.90 14.30
N ASP A 402 0.26 -28.74 15.42
CA ASP A 402 0.48 -29.47 16.67
C ASP A 402 1.94 -29.42 17.16
N ASN A 403 2.58 -28.25 17.01
CA ASN A 403 4.01 -28.01 17.25
C ASN A 403 4.97 -28.91 16.46
N ASP A 404 4.49 -29.62 15.42
CA ASP A 404 5.35 -30.35 14.50
C ASP A 404 5.87 -29.39 13.42
N PHE A 405 7.03 -28.78 13.70
CA PHE A 405 7.69 -27.86 12.80
C PHE A 405 8.24 -28.51 11.53
N SER A 406 8.10 -29.83 11.35
CA SER A 406 8.32 -30.48 10.05
C SER A 406 7.20 -30.19 9.03
N ARG A 407 6.09 -29.58 9.48
CA ARG A 407 4.90 -29.29 8.67
C ARG A 407 4.79 -27.83 8.21
N ILE A 408 5.84 -27.02 8.37
CA ILE A 408 5.81 -25.60 8.03
C ILE A 408 7.02 -25.14 7.22
N PHE A 409 6.76 -24.45 6.11
CA PHE A 409 7.74 -23.85 5.22
C PHE A 409 7.56 -22.33 5.25
N CYS A 410 8.44 -21.63 5.96
CA CYS A 410 8.43 -20.19 6.10
C CYS A 410 9.43 -19.54 5.13
N VAL A 411 9.04 -18.46 4.47
CA VAL A 411 9.93 -17.61 3.67
C VAL A 411 9.87 -16.19 4.20
N GLY A 412 11.02 -15.54 4.35
CA GLY A 412 11.03 -14.14 4.75
C GLY A 412 12.41 -13.51 4.84
N ASP A 413 12.44 -12.24 5.19
CA ASP A 413 13.67 -11.47 5.42
C ASP A 413 13.52 -10.58 6.65
N PRO A 414 14.25 -10.84 7.75
CA PRO A 414 14.17 -10.00 8.95
C PRO A 414 14.55 -8.54 8.67
N LYS A 415 15.35 -8.27 7.62
CA LYS A 415 15.71 -6.91 7.19
C LYS A 415 14.53 -6.13 6.59
N GLN A 416 13.43 -6.80 6.24
CA GLN A 416 12.24 -6.21 5.61
C GLN A 416 10.98 -6.24 6.51
N ALA A 417 11.14 -6.52 7.80
CA ALA A 417 10.09 -6.44 8.81
C ALA A 417 9.74 -4.97 9.10
N ILE A 418 8.73 -4.46 8.38
CA ILE A 418 8.33 -3.03 8.40
C ILE A 418 6.82 -2.83 8.62
N TYR A 419 6.17 -3.83 9.20
CA TYR A 419 4.74 -3.79 9.55
C TYR A 419 4.54 -4.03 11.05
N GLY A 420 5.45 -3.53 11.90
CA GLY A 420 5.31 -3.63 13.36
C GLY A 420 4.08 -2.89 13.86
N PHE A 421 3.73 -1.77 13.20
CA PHE A 421 2.47 -1.05 13.46
C PHE A 421 1.19 -1.85 13.11
N ARG A 422 1.31 -3.01 12.44
CA ARG A 422 0.22 -3.98 12.18
C ARG A 422 0.36 -5.26 12.99
N GLY A 423 1.25 -5.29 13.99
CA GLY A 423 1.45 -6.44 14.88
C GLY A 423 2.55 -7.41 14.46
N GLY A 424 3.21 -7.22 13.31
CA GLY A 424 4.31 -8.10 12.88
C GLY A 424 5.50 -8.02 13.82
N GLU A 425 5.99 -9.16 14.31
CA GLU A 425 7.00 -9.18 15.38
C GLU A 425 8.24 -10.00 15.01
N LEU A 426 9.40 -9.34 15.08
CA LEU A 426 10.67 -9.93 14.65
C LEU A 426 11.11 -11.13 15.52
N SER A 427 10.74 -11.15 16.81
CA SER A 427 11.02 -12.30 17.69
C SER A 427 10.39 -13.59 17.19
N VAL A 428 9.23 -13.52 16.52
CA VAL A 428 8.57 -14.68 15.90
C VAL A 428 9.48 -15.31 14.85
N PHE A 429 10.06 -14.50 13.97
CA PHE A 429 10.97 -14.97 12.93
C PHE A 429 12.19 -15.66 13.53
N LEU A 430 12.84 -15.00 14.52
CA LEU A 430 14.03 -15.53 15.19
C LEU A 430 13.72 -16.79 16.00
N GLY A 431 12.60 -16.82 16.70
CA GLY A 431 12.13 -17.97 17.47
C GLY A 431 11.83 -19.17 16.58
N CYS A 432 11.15 -18.96 15.45
CA CYS A 432 10.85 -20.01 14.47
C CYS A 432 12.13 -20.62 13.88
N ARG A 433 13.16 -19.80 13.61
CA ARG A 433 14.49 -20.24 13.12
C ARG A 433 15.09 -21.36 13.99
N HIS A 434 14.83 -21.34 15.30
CA HIS A 434 15.34 -22.35 16.23
C HIS A 434 14.44 -23.59 16.34
N LYS A 435 13.19 -23.53 15.87
CA LYS A 435 12.21 -24.62 15.98
C LYS A 435 12.12 -25.47 14.71
N VAL A 436 12.34 -24.88 13.53
CA VAL A 436 12.35 -25.61 12.25
C VAL A 436 13.60 -26.50 12.12
N PRO A 437 13.49 -27.66 11.45
CA PRO A 437 14.61 -28.59 11.32
C PRO A 437 15.70 -28.09 10.34
N LYS A 438 15.37 -27.18 9.43
CA LYS A 438 16.31 -26.64 8.44
C LYS A 438 16.16 -25.13 8.26
N ASN A 439 17.31 -24.44 8.22
CA ASN A 439 17.40 -23.04 7.83
C ASN A 439 18.27 -22.92 6.58
N LEU A 440 17.78 -22.20 5.57
CA LEU A 440 18.53 -21.90 4.33
C LEU A 440 18.53 -20.39 4.08
N SER A 441 19.51 -19.93 3.31
CA SER A 441 19.62 -18.54 2.89
C SER A 441 19.77 -18.43 1.37
N LEU A 442 19.08 -17.46 0.75
CA LEU A 442 19.27 -17.09 -0.65
C LEU A 442 20.07 -15.79 -0.74
N LEU A 443 21.34 -15.90 -1.12
CA LEU A 443 22.29 -14.78 -1.14
C LEU A 443 22.35 -14.10 -2.52
N ALA A 444 22.08 -14.85 -3.60
CA ALA A 444 22.07 -14.27 -4.95
C ALA A 444 20.99 -13.19 -5.11
N ASN A 445 21.36 -12.00 -5.56
CA ASN A 445 20.44 -10.89 -5.86
C ASN A 445 20.35 -10.65 -7.38
N TYR A 446 19.18 -10.88 -7.95
CA TYR A 446 18.91 -10.76 -9.38
C TYR A 446 18.24 -9.42 -9.79
N ARG A 447 18.05 -8.52 -8.82
CA ARG A 447 17.33 -7.26 -9.02
C ARG A 447 18.29 -6.10 -9.29
N SER A 448 19.26 -5.94 -8.40
CA SER A 448 20.13 -4.76 -8.33
C SER A 448 21.49 -5.04 -8.94
N GLU A 449 22.11 -4.01 -9.51
CA GLU A 449 23.51 -4.09 -9.95
C GLU A 449 24.48 -4.12 -8.76
N GLU A 450 25.71 -4.56 -9.01
CA GLU A 450 26.73 -4.90 -8.01
C GLU A 450 27.02 -3.78 -6.99
N ASN A 451 27.26 -2.54 -7.43
CA ASN A 451 27.60 -1.43 -6.53
C ASN A 451 26.46 -1.10 -5.56
N ILE A 452 25.20 -1.28 -5.98
CA ILE A 452 24.03 -1.07 -5.11
C ILE A 452 23.96 -2.18 -4.06
N ILE A 453 24.26 -3.42 -4.44
CA ILE A 453 24.31 -4.55 -3.52
C ILE A 453 25.42 -4.32 -2.47
N ASN A 454 26.63 -3.98 -2.92
CA ASN A 454 27.78 -3.75 -2.05
C ASN A 454 27.52 -2.60 -1.07
N PHE A 455 27.04 -1.46 -1.57
CA PHE A 455 26.65 -0.34 -0.72
C PHE A 455 25.63 -0.75 0.34
N ASN A 456 24.53 -1.42 -0.04
CA ASN A 456 23.51 -1.82 0.92
C ASN A 456 24.03 -2.86 1.93
N ASN A 457 24.88 -3.80 1.53
CA ASN A 457 25.47 -4.79 2.44
C ASN A 457 26.30 -4.09 3.54
N GLU A 458 27.26 -3.26 3.15
CA GLU A 458 28.18 -2.60 4.09
C GLU A 458 27.47 -1.54 4.92
N PHE A 459 26.63 -0.71 4.28
CA PHE A 459 25.94 0.39 4.95
C PHE A 459 24.98 -0.11 6.03
N PHE A 460 24.15 -1.11 5.72
CA PHE A 460 23.16 -1.60 6.67
C PHE A 460 23.73 -2.55 7.72
N ASP A 461 24.84 -3.25 7.44
CA ASP A 461 25.56 -4.01 8.48
C ASP A 461 26.07 -3.09 9.60
N TYR A 462 26.47 -1.87 9.23
CA TYR A 462 26.80 -0.85 10.21
C TYR A 462 25.57 -0.23 10.86
N LEU A 463 24.67 0.32 10.05
CA LEU A 463 23.53 1.11 10.53
C LEU A 463 22.61 0.32 11.46
N PHE A 464 22.37 -0.97 11.20
CA PHE A 464 21.47 -1.78 12.02
C PHE A 464 21.97 -1.98 13.45
N LYS A 465 23.27 -1.90 13.70
CA LYS A 465 23.84 -2.06 15.05
C LYS A 465 23.62 -0.84 15.94
N LEU A 466 23.38 0.33 15.37
CA LEU A 466 23.30 1.59 16.11
C LEU A 466 21.93 1.83 16.75
N GLY A 467 21.91 2.19 18.03
CA GLY A 467 20.69 2.56 18.77
C GLY A 467 20.11 3.93 18.37
N PRO A 468 19.03 4.37 19.04
CA PRO A 468 18.38 5.66 18.79
C PRO A 468 19.37 6.82 18.73
N ASP A 469 19.15 7.77 17.82
CA ASP A 469 20.06 8.90 17.54
C ASP A 469 21.46 8.49 16.99
N PHE A 470 21.57 7.26 16.48
CA PHE A 470 22.80 6.67 15.90
C PHE A 470 23.91 6.51 16.95
N GLU A 471 23.52 6.17 18.19
CA GLU A 471 24.40 6.02 19.34
C GLU A 471 24.10 4.71 20.08
N GLY A 472 25.11 4.13 20.74
CA GLY A 472 24.96 2.87 21.45
C GLY A 472 24.62 1.67 20.54
N ILE A 473 24.20 0.57 21.17
CA ILE A 473 23.84 -0.68 20.48
C ILE A 473 22.31 -0.80 20.45
N ASP A 474 21.75 -1.13 19.29
CA ASP A 474 20.33 -1.45 19.16
C ASP A 474 20.06 -2.92 19.54
N GLN A 475 19.18 -3.11 20.52
CA GLN A 475 18.75 -4.43 20.99
C GLN A 475 17.82 -5.14 20.00
N TYR A 476 17.15 -4.39 19.12
CA TYR A 476 16.25 -4.88 18.07
C TYR A 476 16.93 -4.90 16.69
N ALA A 477 18.26 -4.88 16.67
CA ALA A 477 19.07 -4.98 15.47
C ALA A 477 18.85 -6.33 14.76
N VAL A 478 18.91 -6.31 13.43
CA VAL A 478 18.91 -7.51 12.60
C VAL A 478 20.28 -7.71 11.99
N SER A 479 20.75 -8.97 11.95
CA SER A 479 21.99 -9.31 11.28
C SER A 479 21.87 -9.14 9.76
N VAL A 480 22.90 -8.59 9.12
CA VAL A 480 22.94 -8.47 7.66
C VAL A 480 23.66 -9.67 7.05
N GLU A 481 22.90 -10.51 6.34
CA GLU A 481 23.47 -11.51 5.45
C GLU A 481 23.80 -10.87 4.10
N TYR A 482 25.08 -10.89 3.72
CA TYR A 482 25.58 -10.20 2.54
C TYR A 482 25.08 -10.88 1.28
N GLN A 483 24.35 -10.12 0.46
CA GLN A 483 23.91 -10.60 -0.85
C GLN A 483 25.03 -10.52 -1.88
N LYS A 484 24.94 -11.35 -2.92
CA LYS A 484 25.94 -11.46 -3.98
C LYS A 484 25.33 -11.20 -5.34
N TYR A 485 26.05 -10.50 -6.20
CA TYR A 485 25.70 -10.37 -7.60
C TYR A 485 25.98 -11.71 -8.31
N PRO A 486 24.98 -12.34 -8.96
CA PRO A 486 25.11 -13.71 -9.48
C PRO A 486 25.74 -13.81 -10.87
N HIS A 487 25.89 -12.69 -11.59
CA HIS A 487 26.45 -12.67 -12.94
C HIS A 487 27.95 -12.30 -12.90
N ALA A 488 28.69 -12.69 -13.94
CA ALA A 488 30.06 -12.20 -14.11
C ALA A 488 30.04 -10.66 -14.16
N THR A 489 30.85 -10.01 -13.34
CA THR A 489 30.91 -8.55 -13.21
C THR A 489 30.97 -7.90 -14.59
N ASN A 490 29.97 -7.07 -14.92
CA ASN A 490 29.96 -6.29 -16.16
C ASN A 490 30.62 -4.93 -15.90
N PRO A 491 31.88 -4.70 -16.33
CA PRO A 491 32.60 -3.46 -16.03
C PRO A 491 31.95 -2.21 -16.64
N ALA A 492 31.05 -2.38 -17.62
CA ALA A 492 30.45 -1.27 -18.34
C ALA A 492 29.30 -0.57 -17.58
N SER A 493 28.66 -1.22 -16.59
CA SER A 493 27.53 -0.61 -15.86
C SER A 493 27.25 -1.27 -14.50
N PRO A 494 28.15 -1.13 -13.50
CA PRO A 494 28.02 -1.79 -12.19
C PRO A 494 26.93 -1.20 -11.25
N GLY A 495 26.09 -0.28 -11.75
CA GLY A 495 25.16 0.51 -10.94
C GLY A 495 25.83 1.73 -10.30
N LYS A 496 25.02 2.75 -9.96
CA LYS A 496 25.51 4.02 -9.41
C LYS A 496 24.83 4.35 -8.09
N VAL A 497 25.64 4.75 -7.11
CA VAL A 497 25.16 5.30 -5.84
C VAL A 497 25.62 6.75 -5.77
N THR A 498 24.69 7.69 -5.64
CA THR A 498 24.95 9.13 -5.81
C THR A 498 24.44 9.93 -4.62
N GLN A 499 25.30 10.81 -4.10
CA GLN A 499 24.95 11.80 -3.09
C GLN A 499 25.03 13.21 -3.67
N ILE A 500 23.95 13.97 -3.56
CA ILE A 500 23.93 15.36 -4.00
C ILE A 500 24.29 16.26 -2.81
N ALA A 501 25.54 16.72 -2.76
CA ALA A 501 26.04 17.59 -1.69
C ALA A 501 25.61 19.05 -1.90
N ASN A 502 25.04 19.65 -0.86
CA ASN A 502 24.63 21.05 -0.85
C ASN A 502 24.92 21.71 0.50
N ASN A 503 25.71 22.80 0.47
CA ASN A 503 26.02 23.60 1.65
C ASN A 503 25.22 24.90 1.64
N ILE A 504 24.41 25.12 2.68
CA ILE A 504 23.70 26.37 2.96
C ILE A 504 24.54 27.18 3.96
N LEU A 505 24.78 28.44 3.63
CA LEU A 505 25.38 29.42 4.53
C LEU A 505 24.28 30.29 5.13
N VAL A 506 24.08 30.22 6.45
CA VAL A 506 23.15 31.10 7.18
C VAL A 506 23.89 32.34 7.64
N ARG A 507 23.38 33.54 7.30
CA ARG A 507 23.96 34.83 7.69
C ARG A 507 23.83 35.06 9.19
N ASP A 508 24.68 35.92 9.73
CA ASP A 508 24.64 36.27 11.15
C ASP A 508 23.40 37.09 11.51
N GLY A 509 22.72 36.68 12.57
CA GLY A 509 21.46 37.28 13.02
C GLY A 509 20.20 36.57 12.52
N ASP A 510 20.31 35.74 11.48
CA ASP A 510 19.21 34.90 11.02
C ASP A 510 19.07 33.66 11.93
N GLY A 511 17.82 33.30 12.25
CA GLY A 511 17.50 32.07 12.96
C GLY A 511 17.88 30.82 12.16
N ALA A 512 17.90 29.65 12.81
CA ALA A 512 18.03 28.40 12.08
C ALA A 512 16.84 28.23 11.11
N PRO A 513 17.06 27.82 9.84
CA PRO A 513 16.00 27.76 8.84
C PRO A 513 14.91 26.79 9.26
N ALA A 514 13.64 27.14 9.13
CA ALA A 514 12.51 26.31 9.53
C ALA A 514 12.46 24.99 8.75
N ARG A 515 11.80 23.95 9.30
CA ARG A 515 11.69 22.64 8.64
C ARG A 515 11.08 22.72 7.24
N ASP A 516 10.09 23.60 7.03
CA ASP A 516 9.48 23.76 5.71
C ASP A 516 10.43 24.40 4.69
N GLU A 517 11.30 25.32 5.11
CA GLU A 517 12.34 25.93 4.25
C GLU A 517 13.35 24.88 3.78
N ILE A 518 13.73 23.94 4.65
CA ILE A 518 14.61 22.82 4.27
C ILE A 518 13.91 21.90 3.26
N ASN A 519 12.62 21.60 3.45
CA ASN A 519 11.85 20.80 2.49
C ASN A 519 11.79 21.48 1.11
N GLN A 520 11.59 22.81 1.06
CA GLN A 520 11.56 23.58 -0.18
C GLN A 520 12.91 23.55 -0.90
N LEU A 521 14.01 23.70 -0.17
CA LEU A 521 15.34 23.60 -0.74
C LEU A 521 15.61 22.20 -1.30
N GLU A 522 15.29 21.15 -0.54
CA GLU A 522 15.42 19.77 -1.02
C GLU A 522 14.65 19.58 -2.33
N ALA A 523 13.40 20.02 -2.37
CA ALA A 523 12.57 19.95 -3.57
C ALA A 523 13.23 20.64 -4.78
N SER A 524 13.81 21.82 -4.61
CA SER A 524 14.52 22.54 -5.66
C SER A 524 15.77 21.81 -6.16
N ILE A 525 16.55 21.20 -5.25
CA ILE A 525 17.73 20.40 -5.60
C ILE A 525 17.32 19.16 -6.41
N LEU A 526 16.32 18.42 -5.90
CA LEU A 526 15.83 17.21 -6.56
C LEU A 526 15.22 17.54 -7.93
N HIS A 527 14.46 18.62 -8.03
CA HIS A 527 13.90 19.09 -9.28
C HIS A 527 14.98 19.38 -10.34
N SER A 528 16.04 20.11 -9.98
CA SER A 528 17.17 20.37 -10.87
C SER A 528 17.87 19.08 -11.32
N TYR A 529 18.08 18.13 -10.40
CA TYR A 529 18.66 16.83 -10.72
C TYR A 529 17.77 16.04 -11.69
N ILE A 530 16.47 15.97 -11.42
CA ILE A 530 15.50 15.26 -12.26
C ILE A 530 15.50 15.83 -13.69
N LYS A 531 15.51 17.17 -13.85
CA LYS A 531 15.60 17.79 -15.18
C LYS A 531 16.86 17.38 -15.92
N GLN A 532 18.01 17.37 -15.25
CA GLN A 532 19.27 16.92 -15.87
C GLN A 532 19.22 15.45 -16.28
N GLN A 533 18.64 14.57 -15.46
CA GLN A 533 18.50 13.15 -15.81
C GLN A 533 17.55 12.94 -17.00
N LEU A 534 16.39 13.61 -17.02
CA LEU A 534 15.43 13.51 -18.11
C LEU A 534 15.94 14.13 -19.42
N GLN A 535 16.84 15.12 -19.36
CA GLN A 535 17.56 15.63 -20.54
C GLN A 535 18.49 14.58 -21.15
N LEU A 536 19.14 13.76 -20.32
CA LEU A 536 20.01 12.68 -20.78
C LEU A 536 19.21 11.50 -21.34
N ASN A 537 18.10 11.13 -20.69
CA ASN A 537 17.19 10.09 -21.14
C ASN A 537 15.73 10.42 -20.79
N PRO A 538 14.93 10.92 -21.76
CA PRO A 538 13.53 11.31 -21.54
C PRO A 538 12.59 10.16 -21.13
N THR A 539 12.97 8.90 -21.41
CA THR A 539 12.14 7.72 -21.14
C THR A 539 12.48 7.01 -19.83
N GLN A 540 13.50 7.49 -19.13
CA GLN A 540 14.01 6.90 -17.90
C GLN A 540 12.96 6.90 -16.79
N GLU A 541 12.79 5.76 -16.12
CA GLU A 541 11.91 5.64 -14.96
C GLU A 541 12.63 6.15 -13.70
N ILE A 542 12.05 7.17 -13.05
CA ILE A 542 12.55 7.75 -11.82
C ILE A 542 11.49 7.60 -10.72
N CYS A 543 11.82 6.90 -9.65
CA CYS A 543 10.99 6.80 -8.46
C CYS A 543 11.56 7.62 -7.31
N ILE A 544 10.73 8.45 -6.68
CA ILE A 544 11.08 9.25 -5.51
C ILE A 544 10.34 8.67 -4.32
N LEU A 545 11.12 8.17 -3.35
CA LEU A 545 10.60 7.51 -2.16
C LEU A 545 10.70 8.45 -0.96
N TYR A 546 9.55 8.71 -0.35
CA TYR A 546 9.43 9.40 0.93
C TYR A 546 9.05 8.42 2.04
N SER A 547 9.48 8.66 3.27
CA SER A 547 8.94 7.95 4.45
C SER A 547 7.56 8.49 4.84
N LYS A 548 7.36 9.81 4.71
CA LYS A 548 6.08 10.54 4.87
C LYS A 548 5.90 11.48 3.69
N LEU A 549 4.70 11.54 3.10
CA LEU A 549 4.43 12.33 1.89
C LEU A 549 4.38 13.84 2.11
N ALA A 550 4.23 14.34 3.34
CA ALA A 550 4.05 15.77 3.60
C ALA A 550 5.11 16.70 2.94
N PRO A 551 6.41 16.35 2.86
CA PRO A 551 7.41 17.17 2.16
C PRO A 551 7.28 17.16 0.63
N SER A 552 6.65 16.13 0.03
CA SER A 552 6.58 15.98 -1.43
C SER A 552 5.77 17.08 -2.11
N LYS A 553 4.88 17.78 -1.37
CA LYS A 553 4.07 18.89 -1.87
C LYS A 553 4.90 19.96 -2.61
N HIS A 554 6.10 20.25 -2.11
CA HIS A 554 6.98 21.27 -2.68
C HIS A 554 7.59 20.80 -4.00
N LEU A 555 7.98 19.52 -4.09
CA LEU A 555 8.50 18.94 -5.32
C LEU A 555 7.39 18.83 -6.38
N ILE A 556 6.20 18.40 -5.98
CA ILE A 556 5.01 18.33 -6.85
C ILE A 556 4.74 19.69 -7.50
N ASP A 557 4.71 20.77 -6.71
CA ASP A 557 4.51 22.13 -7.21
C ASP A 557 5.59 22.55 -8.24
N LEU A 558 6.86 22.22 -8.00
CA LEU A 558 7.94 22.50 -8.95
C LEU A 558 7.84 21.68 -10.24
N LEU A 559 7.46 20.39 -10.14
CA LEU A 559 7.25 19.53 -11.30
C LEU A 559 6.12 20.04 -12.19
N ILE A 560 5.01 20.49 -11.58
CA ILE A 560 3.89 21.12 -12.30
C ILE A 560 4.37 22.41 -13.00
N LYS A 561 5.07 23.29 -12.29
CA LYS A 561 5.59 24.56 -12.86
C LYS A 561 6.58 24.35 -14.01
N SER A 562 7.31 23.25 -14.01
CA SER A 562 8.23 22.88 -15.11
C SER A 562 7.60 21.96 -16.14
N ASP A 563 6.30 21.69 -16.03
CA ASP A 563 5.53 20.86 -16.95
C ASP A 563 6.11 19.45 -17.18
N LEU A 564 6.58 18.81 -16.10
CA LEU A 564 7.11 17.45 -16.13
C LEU A 564 6.01 16.44 -15.78
N SER A 565 5.97 15.32 -16.50
CA SER A 565 4.99 14.26 -16.27
C SER A 565 5.35 13.40 -15.05
N PHE A 566 4.38 13.22 -14.14
CA PHE A 566 4.56 12.39 -12.94
C PHE A 566 3.26 11.76 -12.42
N VAL A 567 3.43 10.69 -11.64
CA VAL A 567 2.41 10.07 -10.80
C VAL A 567 2.82 10.23 -9.35
N ALA A 568 1.96 10.75 -8.49
CA ALA A 568 2.24 10.95 -7.08
C ALA A 568 1.15 10.33 -6.20
N GLN A 569 1.56 9.49 -5.26
CA GLN A 569 0.71 9.15 -4.12
C GLN A 569 0.49 10.42 -3.30
N ILE A 570 -0.78 10.74 -3.04
CA ILE A 570 -1.18 11.85 -2.18
C ILE A 570 -2.11 11.34 -1.09
N LYS A 571 -2.10 12.02 0.04
CA LYS A 571 -2.95 11.71 1.19
C LYS A 571 -3.84 12.92 1.46
N ILE A 572 -5.15 12.70 1.39
CA ILE A 572 -6.17 13.76 1.45
C ILE A 572 -6.96 13.57 2.75
N PRO A 573 -6.92 14.53 3.68
CA PRO A 573 -7.85 14.57 4.82
C PRO A 573 -9.29 14.65 4.32
N TYR A 574 -10.20 13.90 4.96
CA TYR A 574 -11.62 13.99 4.62
C TYR A 574 -12.17 15.41 4.80
N ALA A 575 -11.65 16.16 5.77
CA ALA A 575 -11.99 17.58 5.95
C ALA A 575 -11.61 18.48 4.77
N ASP A 576 -10.59 18.10 4.00
CA ASP A 576 -10.11 18.87 2.86
C ASP A 576 -10.82 18.46 1.56
N ASP A 577 -11.63 17.39 1.58
CA ASP A 577 -12.40 16.90 0.44
C ASP A 577 -13.67 17.75 0.23
N PRO A 578 -13.78 18.51 -0.87
CA PRO A 578 -14.92 19.38 -1.11
C PRO A 578 -16.21 18.61 -1.41
N THR A 579 -16.16 17.35 -1.88
CA THR A 579 -17.36 16.53 -2.07
C THR A 579 -17.99 16.20 -0.72
N LEU A 580 -17.18 15.82 0.28
CA LEU A 580 -17.66 15.63 1.65
C LEU A 580 -18.13 16.94 2.28
N GLY A 581 -17.44 18.05 2.02
CA GLY A 581 -17.86 19.39 2.42
C GLY A 581 -19.24 19.77 1.88
N ILE A 582 -19.51 19.50 0.60
CA ILE A 582 -20.81 19.71 -0.03
C ILE A 582 -21.89 18.83 0.61
N LEU A 583 -21.64 17.53 0.80
CA LEU A 583 -22.59 16.64 1.48
C LEU A 583 -22.95 17.18 2.86
N GLN A 584 -21.96 17.66 3.62
CA GLN A 584 -22.18 18.20 4.95
C GLN A 584 -23.04 19.47 4.94
N LEU A 585 -22.88 20.34 3.93
CA LEU A 585 -23.77 21.48 3.70
C LEU A 585 -25.21 21.03 3.39
N LEU A 586 -25.37 19.99 2.57
CA LEU A 586 -26.67 19.47 2.17
C LEU A 586 -27.40 18.79 3.34
N LEU A 587 -26.70 18.01 4.17
CA LEU A 587 -27.26 17.44 5.40
C LEU A 587 -27.67 18.54 6.38
N HIS A 588 -26.89 19.62 6.48
CA HIS A 588 -27.29 20.78 7.28
C HIS A 588 -28.55 21.46 6.72
N LEU A 589 -28.71 21.51 5.38
CA LEU A 589 -29.93 22.02 4.75
C LEU A 589 -31.15 21.20 5.17
N VAL A 590 -31.08 19.86 5.07
CA VAL A 590 -32.15 18.93 5.45
C VAL A 590 -32.58 19.12 6.91
N LYS A 591 -31.62 19.29 7.82
CA LYS A 591 -31.92 19.60 9.24
C LYS A 591 -32.61 20.95 9.40
N SER A 592 -32.14 21.97 8.68
CA SER A 592 -32.67 23.34 8.79
C SER A 592 -34.07 23.51 8.18
N THR A 593 -34.45 22.67 7.21
CA THR A 593 -35.81 22.68 6.63
C THR A 593 -36.90 22.30 7.63
N VAL A 594 -36.55 21.56 8.70
CA VAL A 594 -37.44 21.28 9.83
C VAL A 594 -37.71 22.53 10.68
N PHE A 595 -36.84 23.55 10.63
CA PHE A 595 -36.88 24.76 11.48
C PHE A 595 -37.11 26.09 10.73
N HIS A 596 -37.45 26.07 9.42
CA HIS A 596 -37.91 27.21 8.61
C HIS A 596 -37.10 28.54 8.70
N THR A 597 -35.77 28.53 8.55
CA THR A 597 -34.98 29.78 8.50
C THR A 597 -34.46 30.12 7.10
N THR A 598 -35.05 31.16 6.46
CA THR A 598 -34.65 31.68 5.13
C THR A 598 -33.15 32.06 5.05
N THR A 599 -32.56 32.46 6.18
CA THR A 599 -31.14 32.82 6.31
C THR A 599 -30.21 31.63 6.02
N THR A 600 -30.52 30.43 6.52
CA THR A 600 -29.67 29.25 6.39
C THR A 600 -29.56 28.80 4.94
N ARG A 601 -30.67 28.79 4.21
CA ARG A 601 -30.71 28.47 2.77
C ARG A 601 -29.82 29.41 1.96
N LYS A 602 -29.87 30.71 2.24
CA LYS A 602 -29.02 31.70 1.55
C LYS A 602 -27.53 31.47 1.83
N THR A 603 -27.17 31.19 3.09
CA THR A 603 -25.78 30.87 3.45
C THR A 603 -25.28 29.61 2.75
N ILE A 604 -26.09 28.55 2.71
CA ILE A 604 -25.73 27.30 2.03
C ILE A 604 -25.53 27.51 0.53
N LEU A 605 -26.40 28.29 -0.12
CA LEU A 605 -26.24 28.67 -1.53
C LEU A 605 -24.92 29.39 -1.78
N THR A 606 -24.57 30.39 -0.96
CA THR A 606 -23.30 31.13 -1.10
C THR A 606 -22.07 30.24 -0.86
N LEU A 607 -22.14 29.31 0.09
CA LEU A 607 -21.06 28.35 0.33
C LEU A 607 -20.95 27.34 -0.82
N LEU A 608 -22.07 26.88 -1.37
CA LEU A 608 -22.09 25.99 -2.53
C LEU A 608 -21.51 26.68 -3.77
N GLU A 609 -21.87 27.94 -4.02
CA GLU A 609 -21.25 28.78 -5.07
C GLU A 609 -19.73 28.88 -4.88
N SER A 610 -19.27 29.00 -3.63
CA SER A 610 -17.84 29.05 -3.31
C SER A 610 -17.13 27.72 -3.61
N TYR A 611 -17.75 26.57 -3.29
CA TYR A 611 -17.22 25.25 -3.66
C TYR A 611 -17.19 25.04 -5.17
N ILE A 612 -18.24 25.44 -5.88
CA ILE A 612 -18.33 25.36 -7.35
C ILE A 612 -17.26 26.24 -8.00
N ALA A 613 -17.04 27.45 -7.48
CA ALA A 613 -15.99 28.35 -7.95
C ALA A 613 -14.59 27.79 -7.65
N LEU A 614 -14.36 27.23 -6.46
CA LEU A 614 -13.09 26.59 -6.07
C LEU A 614 -12.74 25.41 -6.98
N LEU A 615 -13.74 24.62 -7.36
CA LEU A 615 -13.61 23.49 -8.28
C LEU A 615 -13.62 23.95 -9.75
N GLU A 616 -13.89 25.22 -10.02
CA GLU A 616 -14.06 25.83 -11.35
C GLU A 616 -15.03 25.02 -12.23
N ILE A 617 -16.21 24.72 -11.70
CA ILE A 617 -17.26 23.95 -12.37
C ILE A 617 -18.17 24.89 -13.15
N GLU A 618 -18.42 24.56 -14.42
CA GLU A 618 -19.46 25.22 -15.21
C GLU A 618 -20.83 24.61 -14.88
N VAL A 619 -21.64 25.34 -14.12
CA VAL A 619 -23.06 24.99 -13.93
C VAL A 619 -23.79 25.12 -15.27
N PRO A 620 -24.60 24.13 -15.70
CA PRO A 620 -25.35 24.21 -16.94
C PRO A 620 -26.18 25.50 -17.02
N LYS A 621 -26.07 26.25 -18.13
CA LYS A 621 -26.70 27.58 -18.31
C LYS A 621 -28.23 27.62 -18.11
N HIS A 622 -28.89 26.46 -18.13
CA HIS A 622 -30.34 26.30 -18.03
C HIS A 622 -30.81 25.79 -16.67
N VAL A 623 -29.90 25.62 -15.69
CA VAL A 623 -30.20 25.10 -14.35
C VAL A 623 -29.68 26.08 -13.30
N THR A 624 -30.53 26.50 -12.36
CA THR A 624 -30.11 27.33 -11.22
C THR A 624 -29.74 26.46 -10.02
N LEU A 625 -28.78 26.90 -9.20
CA LEU A 625 -28.40 26.19 -7.96
C LEU A 625 -29.57 26.04 -6.98
N SER A 626 -30.51 26.98 -7.00
CA SER A 626 -31.73 26.87 -6.19
C SER A 626 -32.60 25.69 -6.65
N GLU A 627 -32.80 25.51 -7.95
CA GLU A 627 -33.58 24.38 -8.50
C GLU A 627 -32.91 23.03 -8.22
N VAL A 628 -31.58 22.98 -8.24
CA VAL A 628 -30.83 21.76 -7.89
C VAL A 628 -30.98 21.42 -6.41
N LEU A 629 -30.92 22.42 -5.51
CA LEU A 629 -31.18 22.20 -4.09
C LEU A 629 -32.61 21.75 -3.81
N ASP A 630 -33.60 22.32 -4.51
CA ASP A 630 -35.00 21.91 -4.36
C ASP A 630 -35.21 20.46 -4.83
N ARG A 631 -34.58 20.07 -5.94
CA ARG A 631 -34.56 18.66 -6.39
C ARG A 631 -33.86 17.74 -5.39
N PHE A 632 -32.72 18.15 -4.83
CA PHE A 632 -32.06 17.37 -3.79
C PHE A 632 -32.96 17.13 -2.58
N LEU A 633 -33.62 18.16 -2.06
CA LEU A 633 -34.54 18.02 -0.91
C LEU A 633 -35.73 17.11 -1.22
N HIS A 634 -36.25 17.19 -2.45
CA HIS A 634 -37.32 16.30 -2.91
C HIS A 634 -36.84 14.83 -2.99
N ASN A 635 -35.71 14.61 -3.65
CA ASN A 635 -35.10 13.29 -3.81
C ASN A 635 -34.71 12.69 -2.45
N TYR A 636 -34.25 13.51 -1.50
CA TYR A 636 -33.83 13.07 -0.17
C TYR A 636 -34.93 12.27 0.55
N VAL A 637 -36.18 12.70 0.41
CA VAL A 637 -37.35 12.02 1.00
C VAL A 637 -37.67 10.70 0.28
N LEU A 638 -37.38 10.61 -1.01
CA LEU A 638 -37.74 9.47 -1.86
C LEU A 638 -36.67 8.37 -1.89
N PHE A 639 -35.41 8.76 -1.98
CA PHE A 639 -34.27 7.87 -2.23
C PHE A 639 -33.28 7.84 -1.07
N GLY A 640 -33.49 8.65 -0.03
CA GLY A 640 -32.56 8.73 1.11
C GLY A 640 -31.31 9.58 0.81
N PRO A 641 -30.37 9.64 1.77
CA PRO A 641 -29.25 10.59 1.74
C PRO A 641 -28.27 10.36 0.60
N LEU A 642 -27.91 9.10 0.34
CA LEU A 642 -26.81 8.74 -0.55
C LEU A 642 -27.18 8.91 -2.01
N ASP A 643 -28.27 8.28 -2.44
CA ASP A 643 -28.74 8.34 -3.83
C ASP A 643 -29.08 9.78 -4.24
N SER A 644 -29.71 10.54 -3.33
CA SER A 644 -30.03 11.95 -3.57
C SER A 644 -28.78 12.80 -3.72
N PHE A 645 -27.73 12.49 -2.97
CA PHE A 645 -26.44 13.15 -3.10
C PHE A 645 -25.79 12.84 -4.45
N TYR A 646 -25.86 11.59 -4.93
CA TYR A 646 -25.32 11.22 -6.24
C TYR A 646 -26.06 11.89 -7.40
N ILE A 647 -27.39 11.97 -7.30
CA ILE A 647 -28.21 12.73 -8.26
C ILE A 647 -27.84 14.22 -8.22
N PHE A 648 -27.63 14.79 -7.02
CA PHE A 648 -27.19 16.19 -6.88
C PHE A 648 -25.82 16.45 -7.53
N LEU A 649 -24.85 15.55 -7.34
CA LEU A 649 -23.55 15.65 -8.00
C LEU A 649 -23.69 15.58 -9.53
N SER A 650 -24.56 14.69 -10.03
CA SER A 650 -24.88 14.56 -11.45
C SER A 650 -25.51 15.84 -12.02
N ASP A 651 -26.47 16.44 -11.31
CA ASP A 651 -27.13 17.70 -11.71
C ASP A 651 -26.15 18.87 -11.86
N LEU A 652 -25.09 18.89 -11.07
CA LEU A 652 -24.02 19.91 -11.13
C LEU A 652 -22.87 19.53 -12.07
N ASN A 653 -22.92 18.36 -12.72
CA ASN A 653 -21.81 17.81 -13.51
C ASN A 653 -20.49 17.76 -12.71
N LEU A 654 -20.60 17.48 -11.40
CA LEU A 654 -19.47 17.39 -10.46
C LEU A 654 -18.67 16.11 -10.72
N LYS A 655 -17.51 16.25 -11.36
CA LYS A 655 -16.54 15.16 -11.48
C LYS A 655 -15.81 14.96 -10.15
N VAL A 656 -16.12 13.89 -9.43
CA VAL A 656 -15.34 13.50 -8.24
C VAL A 656 -14.16 12.65 -8.70
N ALA A 657 -12.94 13.14 -8.47
CA ALA A 657 -11.75 12.35 -8.73
C ALA A 657 -11.74 11.14 -7.81
N ASP A 658 -11.75 9.94 -8.39
CA ASP A 658 -11.67 8.67 -7.66
C ASP A 658 -12.83 8.45 -6.66
N PHE A 659 -14.07 8.67 -7.14
CA PHE A 659 -15.33 8.45 -6.40
C PHE A 659 -15.41 7.11 -5.67
N ARG A 660 -14.66 6.08 -6.08
CA ARG A 660 -14.66 4.76 -5.44
C ARG A 660 -14.32 4.79 -3.96
N VAL A 661 -13.35 5.61 -3.55
CA VAL A 661 -12.91 5.64 -2.13
C VAL A 661 -13.91 6.39 -1.26
N VAL A 662 -14.39 7.55 -1.73
CA VAL A 662 -15.37 8.37 -1.00
C VAL A 662 -16.76 7.71 -1.03
N SER A 663 -17.17 7.12 -2.15
CA SER A 663 -18.43 6.36 -2.27
C SER A 663 -18.45 5.18 -1.31
N ALA A 664 -17.39 4.36 -1.29
CA ALA A 664 -17.32 3.22 -0.37
C ALA A 664 -17.41 3.66 1.10
N LEU A 665 -16.77 4.77 1.46
CA LEU A 665 -16.90 5.36 2.80
C LEU A 665 -18.34 5.81 3.06
N LEU A 666 -18.97 6.55 2.14
CA LEU A 666 -20.31 7.07 2.31
C LEU A 666 -21.36 5.96 2.40
N GLU A 667 -21.27 4.93 1.55
CA GLU A 667 -22.10 3.73 1.62
C GLU A 667 -22.01 3.05 2.99
N GLU A 668 -20.80 2.95 3.55
CA GLU A 668 -20.57 2.36 4.86
C GLU A 668 -21.18 3.21 5.98
N ILE A 669 -20.94 4.53 5.96
CA ILE A 669 -21.49 5.48 6.94
C ILE A 669 -23.02 5.44 6.89
N VAL A 670 -23.61 5.52 5.70
CA VAL A 670 -25.06 5.56 5.49
C VAL A 670 -25.69 4.25 5.98
N LYS A 671 -25.11 3.10 5.62
CA LYS A 671 -25.55 1.79 6.10
C LYS A 671 -25.48 1.67 7.62
N PHE A 672 -24.41 2.15 8.25
CA PHE A 672 -24.26 2.14 9.71
C PHE A 672 -25.28 3.05 10.39
N SER A 673 -25.49 4.24 9.82
CA SER A 673 -26.45 5.22 10.34
C SER A 673 -27.92 4.85 10.11
N SER A 674 -28.21 3.79 9.34
CA SER A 674 -29.58 3.49 8.88
C SER A 674 -30.27 4.70 8.26
N ASP A 675 -29.55 5.41 7.39
CA ASP A 675 -29.97 6.65 6.71
C ASP A 675 -30.20 7.88 7.62
N ASP A 676 -29.84 7.82 8.91
CA ASP A 676 -30.01 8.94 9.83
C ASP A 676 -29.05 10.10 9.56
N SER A 677 -29.61 11.25 9.15
CA SER A 677 -28.89 12.50 8.86
C SER A 677 -28.01 13.03 10.01
N ASP A 678 -28.48 12.91 11.25
CA ASP A 678 -27.75 13.37 12.42
C ASP A 678 -26.52 12.50 12.65
N MET A 679 -26.70 11.20 12.55
CA MET A 679 -25.63 10.22 12.68
C MET A 679 -24.61 10.35 11.55
N ILE A 680 -25.03 10.46 10.28
CA ILE A 680 -24.11 10.66 9.13
C ILE A 680 -23.26 11.92 9.34
N SER A 681 -23.89 13.03 9.74
CA SER A 681 -23.20 14.30 9.96
C SER A 681 -22.23 14.26 11.14
N PHE A 682 -22.60 13.55 12.22
CA PHE A 682 -21.72 13.31 13.36
C PHE A 682 -20.49 12.49 12.94
N ILE A 683 -20.70 11.40 12.20
CA ILE A 683 -19.63 10.51 11.72
C ILE A 683 -18.65 11.25 10.81
N LEU A 684 -19.16 12.00 9.83
CA LEU A 684 -18.32 12.80 8.94
C LEU A 684 -17.50 13.85 9.69
N ASN A 685 -18.01 14.39 10.80
CA ASN A 685 -17.28 15.32 11.66
C ASN A 685 -16.16 14.64 12.44
N GLU A 686 -16.41 13.45 13.00
CA GLU A 686 -15.40 12.68 13.73
C GLU A 686 -14.25 12.24 12.80
N GLU A 687 -14.57 11.84 11.57
CA GLU A 687 -13.59 11.38 10.59
C GLU A 687 -12.85 12.53 9.88
N ARG A 688 -13.08 13.81 10.24
CA ARG A 688 -12.45 14.96 9.59
C ARG A 688 -10.92 14.88 9.51
N GLU A 689 -10.29 14.38 10.58
CA GLU A 689 -8.83 14.22 10.63
C GLU A 689 -8.32 12.95 9.95
N SER A 690 -9.21 11.98 9.69
CA SER A 690 -8.89 10.81 8.89
C SER A 690 -8.63 11.21 7.45
N SER A 691 -7.89 10.37 6.75
CA SER A 691 -7.37 10.68 5.43
C SER A 691 -7.24 9.43 4.61
N TYR A 692 -7.64 9.53 3.35
CA TYR A 692 -7.47 8.49 2.37
C TYR A 692 -6.27 8.78 1.47
N SER A 693 -5.77 7.75 0.79
CA SER A 693 -4.68 7.90 -0.19
C SER A 693 -5.22 7.64 -1.58
N THR A 694 -4.78 8.45 -2.55
CA THR A 694 -5.07 8.26 -3.97
C THR A 694 -3.83 8.56 -4.81
N GLU A 695 -3.85 8.18 -6.08
CA GLU A 695 -2.81 8.49 -7.06
C GLU A 695 -3.18 9.73 -7.87
N PHE A 696 -2.44 10.81 -7.66
CA PHE A 696 -2.48 11.99 -8.50
C PHE A 696 -1.61 11.81 -9.75
N ARG A 697 -2.11 12.23 -10.91
CA ARG A 697 -1.38 12.12 -12.19
C ARG A 697 -1.35 13.49 -12.85
N TYR A 698 -0.16 13.96 -13.19
CA TYR A 698 0.04 15.19 -13.94
C TYR A 698 0.67 14.85 -15.30
N PRO A 699 -0.04 15.05 -16.42
CA PRO A 699 0.46 14.74 -17.76
C PRO A 699 1.22 15.94 -18.35
N GLY A 700 2.45 16.13 -17.89
CA GLY A 700 3.37 17.10 -18.47
C GLY A 700 3.95 16.68 -19.83
N THR A 701 4.86 17.48 -20.38
CA THR A 701 5.49 17.26 -21.68
C THR A 701 6.43 16.05 -21.73
N VAL A 702 7.19 15.81 -20.66
CA VAL A 702 8.23 14.75 -20.59
C VAL A 702 8.35 14.21 -19.16
N GLY A 703 8.62 12.92 -19.00
CA GLY A 703 8.98 12.30 -17.72
C GLY A 703 8.20 11.02 -17.40
N ASN A 704 8.89 10.06 -16.78
CA ASN A 704 8.28 8.88 -16.15
C ASN A 704 8.64 8.89 -14.66
N ILE A 705 8.09 9.88 -13.95
CA ILE A 705 8.38 10.13 -12.54
C ILE A 705 7.27 9.51 -11.67
N LYS A 706 7.65 8.79 -10.61
CA LYS A 706 6.73 8.24 -9.61
C LYS A 706 7.11 8.74 -8.22
N ILE A 707 6.19 9.36 -7.49
CA ILE A 707 6.37 9.80 -6.10
C ILE A 707 5.50 8.91 -5.22
N MET A 708 6.07 8.23 -4.24
CA MET A 708 5.30 7.37 -3.35
C MET A 708 5.97 7.20 -1.97
N THR A 709 5.23 6.58 -1.06
CA THR A 709 5.80 6.16 0.22
C THR A 709 6.69 4.93 0.05
N THR A 710 7.69 4.80 0.93
CA THR A 710 8.55 3.61 0.98
C THR A 710 7.74 2.34 1.29
N HIS A 711 6.71 2.43 2.13
CA HIS A 711 5.79 1.32 2.43
C HIS A 711 5.05 0.83 1.17
N ALA A 712 4.55 1.75 0.33
CA ALA A 712 3.88 1.40 -0.91
C ALA A 712 4.83 0.79 -1.96
N ALA A 713 6.13 1.07 -1.86
CA ALA A 713 7.15 0.51 -2.74
C ALA A 713 7.60 -0.92 -2.36
N LYS A 714 7.18 -1.48 -1.20
CA LYS A 714 7.51 -2.87 -0.83
C LYS A 714 7.01 -3.84 -1.92
N GLY A 715 7.85 -4.81 -2.28
CA GLY A 715 7.62 -5.70 -3.43
C GLY A 715 8.01 -5.14 -4.80
N LEU A 716 7.98 -3.80 -5.00
CA LEU A 716 8.33 -3.16 -6.28
C LEU A 716 9.84 -3.00 -6.47
N GLU A 717 10.21 -2.59 -7.70
CA GLU A 717 11.57 -2.23 -8.11
C GLU A 717 11.52 -1.15 -9.20
N PHE A 718 12.55 -0.30 -9.26
CA PHE A 718 12.62 0.82 -10.20
C PHE A 718 14.04 0.96 -10.74
N GLU A 719 14.19 1.44 -11.97
CA GLU A 719 15.52 1.66 -12.54
C GLU A 719 16.33 2.68 -11.72
N HIS A 720 15.72 3.82 -11.40
CA HIS A 720 16.34 4.89 -10.62
C HIS A 720 15.49 5.23 -9.40
N VAL A 721 16.10 5.24 -8.22
CA VAL A 721 15.45 5.58 -6.95
C VAL A 721 16.12 6.79 -6.33
N ILE A 722 15.31 7.79 -5.99
CA ILE A 722 15.69 8.97 -5.23
C ILE A 722 15.09 8.85 -3.83
N LEU A 723 15.92 8.86 -2.79
CA LEU A 723 15.49 8.93 -1.40
C LEU A 723 15.34 10.39 -0.99
N ALA A 724 14.10 10.80 -0.71
CA ALA A 724 13.76 12.17 -0.39
C ALA A 724 13.17 12.30 1.02
N GLY A 725 13.29 13.50 1.61
CA GLY A 725 12.78 13.79 2.95
C GLY A 725 13.60 13.15 4.08
N ILE A 726 14.79 12.61 3.80
CA ILE A 726 15.65 11.95 4.81
C ILE A 726 16.23 12.95 5.83
N HIS A 727 16.29 14.23 5.47
CA HIS A 727 16.61 15.33 6.40
C HIS A 727 15.52 15.54 7.46
N THR A 728 14.31 15.05 7.19
CA THR A 728 13.23 15.12 8.15
C THR A 728 13.29 13.89 9.06
N ASN A 729 13.54 14.15 10.33
CA ASN A 729 13.40 13.10 11.32
C ASN A 729 11.96 12.61 11.34
N ALA A 730 11.76 11.32 11.12
CA ALA A 730 10.48 10.64 11.29
C ALA A 730 10.10 10.57 12.78
N LYS A 731 10.19 11.67 13.54
CA LYS A 731 9.58 11.73 14.86
C LYS A 731 8.13 11.29 14.69
N GLY A 732 7.77 10.22 15.39
CA GLY A 732 6.38 9.82 15.59
C GLY A 732 5.58 10.99 16.15
N ARG A 733 4.25 10.98 15.96
CA ARG A 733 3.40 11.91 16.70
C ARG A 733 3.76 11.77 18.18
N SER A 734 4.01 12.89 18.86
CA SER A 734 4.19 12.90 20.31
C SER A 734 2.85 12.73 21.00
N ASP A 735 2.11 11.67 20.68
CA ASP A 735 0.94 11.33 21.46
C ASP A 735 1.44 10.73 22.76
N SER A 736 1.17 11.46 23.83
CA SER A 736 1.32 10.98 25.19
C SER A 736 -0.06 10.54 25.63
N PRO A 737 -0.44 9.26 25.42
CA PRO A 737 -1.77 8.81 25.77
C PRO A 737 -1.94 8.79 27.29
N THR A 738 -3.12 9.11 27.80
CA THR A 738 -3.35 9.13 29.26
C THR A 738 -3.30 7.71 29.84
N ILE A 739 -3.82 6.74 29.10
CA ILE A 739 -3.72 5.30 29.37
C ILE A 739 -2.89 4.70 28.23
N GLY A 740 -1.87 3.91 28.54
CA GLY A 740 -1.12 3.14 27.55
C GLY A 740 -1.89 1.91 27.09
N LYS A 741 -1.26 1.12 26.22
CA LYS A 741 -1.85 -0.09 25.64
C LYS A 741 -1.78 -1.28 26.59
N TRP A 742 -0.76 -1.32 27.45
CA TRP A 742 -0.55 -2.43 28.38
C TRP A 742 -1.37 -2.25 29.67
N PRO A 743 -1.76 -3.35 30.33
CA PRO A 743 -2.29 -3.29 31.68
C PRO A 743 -1.33 -2.53 32.61
N PHE A 744 -1.89 -1.78 33.57
CA PHE A 744 -1.15 -0.92 34.51
C PHE A 744 -0.38 0.24 33.85
N SER A 745 -0.52 0.49 32.55
CA SER A 745 0.13 1.60 31.86
C SER A 745 -0.78 2.83 31.86
N PHE A 746 -0.50 3.80 32.72
CA PHE A 746 -1.20 5.10 32.73
C PHE A 746 -0.34 6.25 33.27
N ARG A 747 -0.83 7.46 33.03
CA ARG A 747 -0.30 8.73 33.58
C ARG A 747 -1.22 9.26 34.66
N TRP A 748 -0.66 9.84 35.71
CA TRP A 748 -1.42 10.54 36.75
C TRP A 748 -0.80 11.90 37.06
N ARG A 749 -1.49 12.69 37.90
CA ARG A 749 -1.01 14.00 38.36
C ARG A 749 -0.93 14.06 39.87
N ILE A 750 0.06 14.76 40.41
CA ILE A 750 0.13 15.09 41.84
C ILE A 750 0.38 16.60 41.91
N GLY A 751 -0.64 17.35 42.32
CA GLY A 751 -0.65 18.80 42.13
C GLY A 751 -0.42 19.15 40.66
N ASN A 752 0.65 19.90 40.37
CA ASN A 752 1.03 20.29 39.01
C ASN A 752 2.00 19.32 38.30
N LYS A 753 2.58 18.34 39.01
CA LYS A 753 3.54 17.38 38.42
C LYS A 753 2.79 16.25 37.70
N LYS A 754 3.19 15.94 36.47
CA LYS A 754 2.71 14.77 35.71
C LYS A 754 3.66 13.60 35.97
N MET A 755 3.10 12.44 36.28
CA MET A 755 3.83 11.21 36.59
C MET A 755 3.32 10.06 35.71
N ARG A 756 4.11 8.99 35.63
CA ARG A 756 3.93 7.81 34.81
C ARG A 756 4.12 6.57 35.66
N THR A 757 3.26 5.59 35.45
CA THR A 757 3.48 4.21 35.92
C THR A 757 4.76 3.64 35.32
N PRO A 758 5.44 2.71 36.01
CA PRO A 758 6.63 2.09 35.44
C PRO A 758 6.33 1.22 34.21
N ALA A 759 5.12 0.67 34.09
CA ALA A 759 4.62 0.06 32.85
C ALA A 759 4.58 1.08 31.69
N MET A 760 4.07 2.30 31.90
CA MET A 760 4.06 3.37 30.89
C MET A 760 5.47 3.81 30.48
N ILE A 761 6.41 3.87 31.43
CA ILE A 761 7.81 4.19 31.13
C ILE A 761 8.41 3.11 30.22
N LEU A 762 8.22 1.84 30.58
CA LEU A 762 8.71 0.70 29.81
C LEU A 762 8.08 0.64 28.43
N GLU A 763 6.75 0.72 28.34
CA GLU A 763 6.00 0.73 27.06
C GLU A 763 6.50 1.84 26.13
N THR A 764 6.66 3.07 26.64
CA THR A 764 7.15 4.21 25.86
C THR A 764 8.59 3.99 25.37
N ARG A 765 9.45 3.38 26.21
CA ARG A 765 10.85 3.09 25.87
C ARG A 765 10.93 2.03 24.78
N VAL A 766 10.24 0.90 24.97
CA VAL A 766 10.17 -0.22 24.01
C VAL A 766 9.63 0.26 22.67
N ALA A 767 8.53 1.02 22.66
CA ALA A 767 7.96 1.57 21.43
C ALA A 767 8.97 2.45 20.69
N LYS A 768 9.68 3.36 21.39
CA LYS A 768 10.69 4.23 20.77
C LYS A 768 11.83 3.45 20.11
N GLU A 769 12.31 2.39 20.74
CA GLU A 769 13.41 1.58 20.21
C GLU A 769 12.96 0.72 19.03
N LYS A 770 11.80 0.06 19.15
CA LYS A 770 11.18 -0.69 18.05
C LYS A 770 10.92 0.20 16.84
N ASP A 771 10.33 1.38 17.04
CA ASP A 771 10.06 2.36 15.97
C ASP A 771 11.35 2.78 15.26
N PHE A 772 12.44 3.01 15.99
CA PHE A 772 13.72 3.39 15.40
C PHE A 772 14.35 2.22 14.62
N ALA A 773 14.33 1.00 15.19
CA ALA A 773 14.79 -0.21 14.53
C ALA A 773 14.00 -0.50 13.23
N GLU A 774 12.67 -0.33 13.28
CA GLU A 774 11.80 -0.45 12.12
C GLU A 774 12.07 0.63 11.08
N ALA A 775 12.30 1.87 11.50
CA ALA A 775 12.64 2.95 10.58
C ALA A 775 13.97 2.70 9.84
N LYS A 776 14.96 2.04 10.48
CA LYS A 776 16.18 1.56 9.79
C LYS A 776 15.86 0.49 8.75
N ARG A 777 14.99 -0.48 9.07
CA ARG A 777 14.54 -1.50 8.11
C ARG A 777 13.74 -0.89 6.96
N LEU A 778 12.94 0.14 7.22
CA LEU A 778 12.26 0.91 6.19
C LEU A 778 13.27 1.59 5.24
N PHE A 779 14.35 2.15 5.78
CA PHE A 779 15.44 2.69 4.96
C PHE A 779 16.13 1.58 4.11
N TYR A 780 16.35 0.39 4.67
CA TYR A 780 16.83 -0.77 3.90
C TYR A 780 15.88 -1.16 2.75
N VAL A 781 14.58 -1.19 3.01
CA VAL A 781 13.57 -1.44 1.98
C VAL A 781 13.68 -0.38 0.88
N ALA A 782 13.83 0.91 1.22
CA ALA A 782 13.97 2.00 0.25
C ALA A 782 15.23 1.83 -0.63
N GLY A 783 16.39 1.58 -0.02
CA GLY A 783 17.67 1.40 -0.72
C GLY A 783 17.68 0.19 -1.67
N THR A 784 16.98 -0.89 -1.30
CA THR A 784 16.88 -2.12 -2.10
C THR A 784 15.80 -2.10 -3.19
N ARG A 785 15.11 -0.96 -3.39
CA ARG A 785 14.20 -0.79 -4.54
C ARG A 785 14.94 -0.44 -5.84
N ALA A 786 16.17 0.07 -5.73
CA ALA A 786 16.96 0.53 -6.86
C ALA A 786 17.54 -0.64 -7.67
N ARG A 787 17.35 -0.63 -8.99
CA ARG A 787 18.01 -1.56 -9.90
C ARG A 787 19.35 -1.04 -10.39
N LYS A 788 19.39 0.20 -10.92
CA LYS A 788 20.57 0.80 -11.58
C LYS A 788 21.14 2.00 -10.85
N CYS A 789 20.31 2.88 -10.30
CA CYS A 789 20.79 4.03 -9.53
C CYS A 789 20.04 4.26 -8.21
N LEU A 790 20.80 4.59 -7.17
CA LEU A 790 20.30 5.04 -5.87
C LEU A 790 20.86 6.44 -5.57
N THR A 791 19.98 7.42 -5.32
CA THR A 791 20.37 8.82 -5.13
C THR A 791 19.73 9.42 -3.87
N TRP A 792 20.45 10.29 -3.14
CA TRP A 792 19.86 11.14 -2.08
C TRP A 792 20.50 12.53 -2.01
N SER A 793 19.84 13.46 -1.32
CA SER A 793 20.36 14.81 -1.04
C SER A 793 21.07 14.87 0.32
N ASN A 794 22.25 15.48 0.37
CA ASN A 794 22.97 15.80 1.60
C ASN A 794 23.01 17.31 1.81
N ILE A 795 22.10 17.81 2.65
CA ILE A 795 21.93 19.25 2.92
C ILE A 795 22.65 19.61 4.22
N ILE A 796 23.73 20.40 4.12
CA ILE A 796 24.52 20.90 5.24
C ILE A 796 24.12 22.35 5.51
N VAL A 797 23.74 22.68 6.74
CA VAL A 797 23.45 24.06 7.16
C VAL A 797 24.59 24.55 8.05
N THR A 798 25.32 25.57 7.59
CA THR A 798 26.49 26.12 8.27
C THR A 798 26.29 27.59 8.61
N ASN A 799 26.64 28.01 9.83
CA ASN A 799 26.78 29.42 10.21
C ASN A 799 28.28 29.72 10.40
N PRO A 800 28.90 30.58 9.57
CA PRO A 800 30.35 30.82 9.57
C PRO A 800 30.89 31.50 10.84
N ASN A 801 30.06 32.16 11.64
CA ASN A 801 30.50 32.96 12.79
C ASN A 801 30.22 32.30 14.16
N LYS A 802 29.55 31.14 14.19
CA LYS A 802 29.45 30.30 15.38
C LYS A 802 30.39 29.10 15.27
N LYS A 803 31.44 29.08 16.11
CA LYS A 803 32.46 28.00 16.16
C LYS A 803 31.93 26.60 16.51
N ASN A 804 30.68 26.45 16.94
CA ASN A 804 30.04 25.17 17.28
C ASN A 804 28.52 25.29 17.22
N ASP A 805 27.94 25.46 16.04
CA ASP A 805 26.50 25.23 15.85
C ASP A 805 26.29 24.30 14.64
N GLY A 806 26.98 23.15 14.70
CA GLY A 806 26.56 21.96 13.96
C GLY A 806 25.19 21.53 14.47
N THR A 807 24.15 22.11 13.88
CA THR A 807 22.76 21.64 13.86
C THR A 807 21.95 21.68 15.17
N LYS A 808 21.09 22.69 15.30
CA LYS A 808 19.80 22.59 16.05
C LYS A 808 18.90 21.44 15.52
N TYR A 809 19.30 20.79 14.43
CA TYR A 809 18.65 19.69 13.72
C TYR A 809 19.29 18.30 13.94
N GLY A 810 20.32 18.20 14.79
CA GLY A 810 21.31 17.11 14.90
C GLY A 810 20.84 15.73 15.36
N LYS A 811 19.76 15.19 14.79
CA LYS A 811 19.27 13.84 15.09
C LYS A 811 18.71 13.11 13.86
N ASN A 812 18.87 13.61 12.64
CA ASN A 812 18.18 13.06 11.45
C ASN A 812 19.03 12.05 10.67
N TRP A 813 18.44 11.40 9.65
CA TRP A 813 19.13 10.36 8.87
C TRP A 813 20.38 10.89 8.16
N ILE A 814 20.43 12.17 7.78
CA ILE A 814 21.63 12.77 7.19
C ILE A 814 22.74 12.88 8.24
N ASP A 815 22.42 13.25 9.47
CA ASP A 815 23.41 13.29 10.55
C ASP A 815 23.93 11.88 10.87
N GLY A 816 23.04 10.88 10.85
CA GLY A 816 23.41 9.47 10.93
C GLY A 816 24.38 9.08 9.81
N LEU A 817 24.03 9.36 8.55
CA LEU A 817 24.90 9.10 7.39
C LEU A 817 26.29 9.75 7.55
N ARG A 818 26.36 11.00 8.01
CA ARG A 818 27.63 11.71 8.24
C ARG A 818 28.45 11.09 9.35
N LYS A 819 27.83 10.75 10.49
CA LYS A 819 28.53 10.05 11.59
C LYS A 819 29.21 8.77 11.08
N ILE A 820 28.52 8.01 10.23
CA ILE A 820 29.04 6.76 9.64
C ILE A 820 30.22 7.05 8.70
N ASP A 821 30.07 8.04 7.81
CA ASP A 821 31.10 8.45 6.86
C ASP A 821 32.37 8.94 7.58
N ASP A 822 32.23 9.86 8.53
CA ASP A 822 33.33 10.43 9.32
C ASP A 822 34.10 9.35 10.10
N GLN A 823 33.41 8.36 10.67
CA GLN A 823 34.02 7.26 11.42
C GLN A 823 34.87 6.33 10.55
N HIS A 824 34.61 6.27 9.24
CA HIS A 824 35.21 5.30 8.33
C HIS A 824 36.01 5.96 7.19
N ALA A 825 36.13 7.29 7.19
CA ALA A 825 36.88 8.05 6.21
C ALA A 825 38.31 7.50 6.07
N GLY A 826 38.65 7.02 4.87
CA GLY A 826 39.98 6.48 4.55
C GLY A 826 40.22 5.00 4.90
N THR A 827 39.22 4.28 5.40
CA THR A 827 39.31 2.81 5.60
C THR A 827 38.96 2.04 4.33
N ALA A 828 39.57 0.86 4.13
CA ALA A 828 39.28 0.00 2.97
C ALA A 828 37.85 -0.56 2.95
N SER A 829 37.16 -0.51 4.09
CA SER A 829 35.80 -1.03 4.35
C SER A 829 34.74 0.08 4.50
N SER A 830 34.98 1.28 3.97
CA SER A 830 33.99 2.36 4.04
C SER A 830 32.84 2.11 3.06
N PRO A 831 31.58 2.10 3.54
CA PRO A 831 30.41 1.95 2.66
C PRO A 831 30.25 3.11 1.67
N PHE A 832 30.91 4.25 1.92
CA PHE A 832 30.85 5.44 1.07
C PHE A 832 31.90 5.47 -0.05
N ARG A 833 32.78 4.46 -0.13
CA ARG A 833 33.90 4.43 -1.07
C ARG A 833 33.47 4.57 -2.54
N GLU A 834 32.36 3.96 -2.92
CA GLU A 834 31.84 3.96 -4.30
C GLU A 834 30.73 5.02 -4.52
N VAL A 835 30.45 5.84 -3.50
CA VAL A 835 29.40 6.87 -3.57
C VAL A 835 29.93 8.08 -4.34
N GLN A 836 29.22 8.43 -5.42
CA GLN A 836 29.55 9.59 -6.24
C GLN A 836 28.97 10.86 -5.63
N THR A 837 29.80 11.85 -5.33
CA THR A 837 29.33 13.16 -4.88
C THR A 837 29.09 14.08 -6.08
N LEU A 838 27.87 14.62 -6.18
CA LEU A 838 27.50 15.66 -7.14
C LEU A 838 27.20 16.96 -6.41
N SER A 839 27.65 18.08 -6.97
CA SER A 839 27.25 19.41 -6.52
C SER A 839 26.27 20.00 -7.53
N ILE A 840 25.07 20.33 -7.08
CA ILE A 840 24.04 20.97 -7.91
C ILE A 840 23.72 22.31 -7.29
N SER A 841 24.15 23.40 -7.92
CA SER A 841 23.79 24.75 -7.49
C SER A 841 22.27 24.94 -7.63
N PRO A 842 21.54 25.28 -6.56
CA PRO A 842 20.14 25.66 -6.70
C PRO A 842 20.04 26.92 -7.58
N PRO A 843 18.96 27.07 -8.37
CA PRO A 843 18.65 28.37 -8.97
C PRO A 843 18.40 29.38 -7.83
N ASP A 844 19.24 30.42 -7.74
CA ASP A 844 19.21 31.58 -6.84
C ASP A 844 18.86 31.31 -5.35
N GLN A 845 19.90 31.02 -4.55
CA GLN A 845 19.79 30.82 -3.08
C GLN A 845 19.17 32.02 -2.33
N GLU A 846 19.30 33.26 -2.84
CA GLU A 846 18.73 34.46 -2.21
C GLU A 846 17.21 34.62 -2.42
N GLU A 847 16.63 34.03 -3.47
CA GLU A 847 15.18 34.06 -3.71
C GLU A 847 14.44 33.03 -2.83
N ILE A 848 15.06 31.86 -2.59
CA ILE A 848 14.46 30.73 -1.86
C ILE A 848 14.33 31.03 -0.35
N LEU A 849 15.30 31.73 0.24
CA LEU A 849 15.30 32.08 1.67
C LEU A 849 14.44 33.31 2.00
N ASN A 850 14.00 34.07 1.00
CA ASN A 850 13.14 35.25 1.16
C ASN A 850 11.64 34.97 0.93
N VAL A 851 11.23 33.70 0.80
CA VAL A 851 9.82 33.32 0.64
C VAL A 851 9.11 33.30 2.00
N LYS A 852 9.17 34.41 2.73
CA LYS A 852 8.18 34.69 3.76
C LYS A 852 6.90 35.06 3.01
N GLU A 853 5.92 34.16 3.05
CA GLU A 853 4.57 34.40 2.54
C GLU A 853 4.43 34.46 1.01
N ARG A 854 4.71 33.35 0.31
CA ARG A 854 3.83 33.04 -0.82
C ARG A 854 2.58 32.40 -0.24
N GLN A 855 1.55 33.23 -0.01
CA GLN A 855 0.18 32.76 0.10
C GLN A 855 -0.01 31.71 -0.98
N ILE A 856 -0.35 30.49 -0.57
CA ILE A 856 -0.98 29.53 -1.45
C ILE A 856 -2.24 30.26 -1.91
N LYS A 857 -2.19 30.92 -3.07
CA LYS A 857 -3.41 31.35 -3.76
C LYS A 857 -4.31 30.13 -3.77
N LEU A 858 -5.59 30.30 -3.44
CA LEU A 858 -6.64 29.27 -3.55
C LEU A 858 -6.57 28.67 -4.97
N ALA A 859 -5.69 27.70 -5.13
CA ALA A 859 -5.48 26.92 -6.31
C ALA A 859 -6.34 25.67 -6.10
N ARG A 860 -7.01 25.22 -7.16
CA ARG A 860 -7.77 23.97 -7.17
C ARG A 860 -7.02 22.90 -6.35
N PRO A 861 -7.69 22.18 -5.44
CA PRO A 861 -7.03 21.10 -4.71
C PRO A 861 -6.42 20.13 -5.73
N LEU A 862 -5.12 19.83 -5.59
CA LEU A 862 -4.34 19.06 -6.57
C LEU A 862 -5.03 17.74 -6.99
N PHE A 863 -5.81 17.14 -6.09
CA PHE A 863 -6.52 15.89 -6.31
C PHE A 863 -7.80 15.98 -7.13
N HIS A 864 -8.37 17.18 -7.34
CA HIS A 864 -9.49 17.38 -8.27
C HIS A 864 -9.06 17.53 -9.72
N ILE A 865 -7.75 17.59 -9.98
CA ILE A 865 -7.19 17.62 -11.33
C ILE A 865 -7.13 16.16 -11.83
N ASP A 866 -7.94 15.89 -12.85
CA ASP A 866 -8.37 14.59 -13.36
C ASP A 866 -7.31 13.47 -13.34
N SER A 867 -7.50 12.48 -12.46
CA SER A 867 -6.68 11.26 -12.35
C SER A 867 -6.78 10.31 -13.56
N SER A 868 -7.49 10.66 -14.63
CA SER A 868 -7.83 9.72 -15.72
C SER A 868 -7.32 10.02 -17.11
N ASN A 869 -6.34 10.90 -17.28
CA ASN A 869 -5.74 11.17 -18.59
C ASN A 869 -6.79 11.66 -19.63
N VAL A 870 -7.79 12.44 -19.21
CA VAL A 870 -8.67 13.22 -20.10
C VAL A 870 -8.95 14.55 -19.40
N PHE A 871 -8.96 15.67 -20.13
CA PHE A 871 -9.17 17.00 -19.56
C PHE A 871 -10.47 17.61 -20.10
N SER A 872 -11.26 18.27 -19.26
CA SER A 872 -12.14 19.33 -19.76
C SER A 872 -11.37 20.64 -19.74
N GLY A 873 -10.81 21.04 -20.88
CA GLY A 873 -10.16 22.33 -21.05
C GLY A 873 -10.75 23.06 -22.25
N MET A 874 -11.35 24.22 -22.01
CA MET A 874 -11.71 25.15 -23.08
C MET A 874 -10.45 25.60 -23.81
N THR A 875 -10.28 25.24 -25.09
CA THR A 875 -9.42 26.03 -25.97
C THR A 875 -10.19 27.28 -26.37
N GLN A 876 -9.89 28.43 -25.75
CA GLN A 876 -10.21 29.72 -26.37
C GLN A 876 -9.30 29.89 -27.59
N GLN A 877 -9.85 29.75 -28.79
CA GLN A 877 -9.27 30.42 -29.95
C GLN A 877 -9.98 31.75 -30.12
N GLU A 878 -9.23 32.84 -29.94
CA GLU A 878 -9.63 34.17 -30.38
C GLU A 878 -9.76 34.17 -31.90
N HIS A 879 -10.98 34.14 -32.41
CA HIS A 879 -11.49 35.05 -33.43
C HIS A 879 -12.92 34.64 -33.85
N GLY A 880 -13.86 35.54 -33.55
CA GLY A 880 -15.20 35.69 -34.13
C GLY A 880 -15.81 34.51 -34.89
N SER A 881 -16.46 33.59 -34.17
CA SER A 881 -17.79 33.00 -34.43
C SER A 881 -17.96 31.80 -33.49
N GLN A 882 -19.19 31.62 -32.98
CA GLN A 882 -19.65 30.58 -32.02
C GLN A 882 -18.57 29.66 -31.41
N THR A 883 -18.26 29.88 -30.13
CA THR A 883 -17.38 29.05 -29.31
C THR A 883 -18.02 27.67 -29.06
N LEU A 884 -17.50 26.62 -29.70
CA LEU A 884 -17.77 25.23 -29.35
C LEU A 884 -16.74 24.77 -28.31
N THR A 885 -17.21 24.28 -27.16
CA THR A 885 -16.37 23.70 -26.10
C THR A 885 -15.75 22.39 -26.60
N ALA A 886 -14.46 22.39 -26.92
CA ALA A 886 -13.76 21.18 -27.35
C ALA A 886 -13.41 20.30 -26.15
N VAL A 887 -13.58 18.99 -26.29
CA VAL A 887 -13.11 18.00 -25.32
C VAL A 887 -11.58 17.88 -25.41
N ALA A 888 -10.85 18.14 -24.32
CA ALA A 888 -9.40 18.00 -24.27
C ALA A 888 -9.01 16.55 -23.92
N ILE A 889 -8.19 15.94 -24.77
CA ILE A 889 -7.76 14.54 -24.64
C ILE A 889 -6.31 14.57 -24.12
N SER A 890 -5.90 13.69 -23.20
CA SER A 890 -4.49 13.70 -22.73
C SER A 890 -3.51 13.34 -23.83
N SER A 891 -2.22 13.50 -23.54
CA SER A 891 -1.13 13.07 -24.40
C SER A 891 -1.09 11.55 -24.66
N GLU A 892 -1.86 10.68 -23.96
CA GLU A 892 -1.91 9.25 -24.23
C GLU A 892 -3.31 8.61 -24.07
N LEU A 893 -3.82 7.96 -25.13
CA LEU A 893 -5.17 7.36 -25.20
C LEU A 893 -5.13 5.93 -25.76
N SER A 894 -5.96 5.01 -25.24
CA SER A 894 -6.08 3.68 -25.85
C SER A 894 -6.94 3.69 -27.13
N VAL A 895 -6.66 2.84 -28.12
CA VAL A 895 -7.45 2.68 -29.36
C VAL A 895 -8.92 2.43 -29.06
N THR A 896 -9.25 1.57 -28.09
CA THR A 896 -10.63 1.24 -27.70
C THR A 896 -11.40 2.45 -27.17
N ARG A 897 -10.74 3.32 -26.39
CA ARG A 897 -11.36 4.56 -25.91
C ARG A 897 -11.51 5.56 -27.04
N ALA A 898 -10.47 5.75 -27.83
CA ALA A 898 -10.45 6.66 -28.96
C ALA A 898 -11.55 6.34 -29.99
N SER A 899 -11.80 5.05 -30.24
CA SER A 899 -12.82 4.61 -31.19
C SER A 899 -14.25 4.91 -30.76
N MET A 900 -14.53 5.12 -29.47
CA MET A 900 -15.88 5.46 -29.00
C MET A 900 -16.36 6.82 -29.55
N LEU A 901 -15.45 7.70 -29.98
CA LEU A 901 -15.81 8.93 -30.70
C LEU A 901 -16.58 8.64 -31.99
N ALA A 902 -16.27 7.53 -32.67
CA ALA A 902 -16.97 7.11 -33.89
C ALA A 902 -18.37 6.54 -33.60
N ASP A 903 -18.54 5.87 -32.46
CA ASP A 903 -19.87 5.43 -32.00
C ASP A 903 -20.75 6.63 -31.66
N CYS A 904 -20.32 7.43 -30.68
CA CYS A 904 -21.05 8.57 -30.17
C CYS A 904 -20.11 9.45 -29.32
N PRO A 905 -19.92 10.73 -29.68
CA PRO A 905 -19.11 11.68 -28.91
C PRO A 905 -19.60 11.86 -27.48
N MET A 906 -20.92 11.83 -27.25
CA MET A 906 -21.50 11.88 -25.90
C MET A 906 -21.20 10.61 -25.11
N LYS A 907 -21.23 9.42 -25.72
CA LYS A 907 -20.82 8.18 -25.04
C LYS A 907 -19.34 8.23 -24.67
N PHE A 908 -18.48 8.69 -25.58
CA PHE A 908 -17.07 8.91 -25.29
C PHE A 908 -16.91 9.87 -24.09
N TYR A 909 -17.67 10.96 -24.07
CA TYR A 909 -17.71 11.93 -22.98
C TYR A 909 -18.23 11.30 -21.66
N LEU A 910 -19.40 10.67 -21.64
CA LEU A 910 -19.97 10.09 -20.42
C LEU A 910 -19.11 8.95 -19.86
N ALA A 911 -18.60 8.05 -20.70
CA ALA A 911 -17.82 6.89 -20.28
C ALA A 911 -16.38 7.23 -19.87
N ASN A 912 -15.72 8.16 -20.57
CA ASN A 912 -14.29 8.45 -20.36
C ASN A 912 -14.05 9.78 -19.63
N ILE A 913 -15.04 10.66 -19.57
CA ILE A 913 -14.90 12.02 -19.02
C ILE A 913 -15.76 12.22 -17.78
N ILE A 914 -17.00 11.73 -17.79
CA ILE A 914 -17.86 11.71 -16.59
C ILE A 914 -17.63 10.45 -15.74
N LYS A 915 -17.21 9.34 -16.37
CA LYS A 915 -16.91 8.03 -15.74
C LYS A 915 -18.11 7.33 -15.09
N PHE A 916 -19.30 7.47 -15.67
CA PHE A 916 -20.41 6.58 -15.31
C PHE A 916 -20.02 5.12 -15.58
N SER A 917 -20.05 4.28 -14.55
CA SER A 917 -19.87 2.85 -14.71
C SER A 917 -21.12 2.20 -15.32
N ASP A 918 -20.93 1.06 -15.98
CA ASP A 918 -22.06 0.30 -16.52
C ASP A 918 -23.02 -0.15 -15.40
N GLU A 919 -22.51 -0.43 -14.18
CA GLU A 919 -23.28 -0.78 -12.99
C GLU A 919 -24.13 0.38 -12.46
N GLU A 920 -23.57 1.60 -12.38
CA GLU A 920 -24.34 2.81 -11.99
C GLU A 920 -25.43 3.15 -13.02
N ILE A 921 -25.17 2.91 -14.31
CA ILE A 921 -26.16 3.10 -15.36
C ILE A 921 -27.27 2.05 -15.27
N GLU A 922 -26.92 0.80 -14.97
CA GLU A 922 -27.90 -0.28 -14.78
C GLU A 922 -28.74 -0.05 -13.52
N TYR A 923 -28.13 0.48 -12.45
CA TYR A 923 -28.84 0.95 -11.26
C TYR A 923 -29.81 2.10 -11.58
N LEU A 924 -29.37 3.15 -12.29
CA LEU A 924 -30.23 4.26 -12.72
C LEU A 924 -31.38 3.79 -13.63
N LYS A 925 -31.14 2.80 -14.49
CA LYS A 925 -32.20 2.15 -15.30
C LYS A 925 -33.19 1.38 -14.43
N SER A 926 -32.72 0.64 -13.42
CA SER A 926 -33.59 -0.11 -12.51
C SER A 926 -34.51 0.80 -11.70
N LEU A 927 -34.04 2.01 -11.36
CA LEU A 927 -34.83 3.06 -10.72
C LEU A 927 -35.92 3.63 -11.64
N ALA A 928 -35.60 3.82 -12.93
CA ALA A 928 -36.56 4.28 -13.94
C ALA A 928 -37.66 3.22 -14.23
N GLU A 929 -37.34 1.93 -14.09
CA GLU A 929 -38.28 0.81 -14.27
C GLU A 929 -39.27 0.61 -13.10
N GLN A 930 -39.03 1.22 -11.93
CA GLN A 930 -39.92 1.15 -10.76
C GLN A 930 -41.12 2.11 -10.79
N LEU A 931 -41.28 2.90 -11.86
CA LEU A 931 -42.47 3.74 -12.09
C LEU A 931 -43.61 2.92 -12.73
N PRO A 932 -44.88 3.07 -12.31
CA PRO A 932 -45.96 2.27 -12.84
C PRO A 932 -46.42 2.76 -14.21
N GLN A 933 -46.21 1.97 -15.28
CA GLN A 933 -47.29 1.62 -16.22
C GLN A 933 -46.93 0.53 -17.26
N SER A 934 -47.77 -0.53 -17.23
CA SER A 934 -48.31 -1.35 -18.32
C SER A 934 -47.44 -1.83 -19.50
N ALA A 935 -47.44 -3.17 -19.62
CA ALA A 935 -47.32 -4.01 -20.82
C ALA A 935 -45.91 -4.33 -21.37
N SER A 936 -45.44 -5.51 -20.95
CA SER A 936 -44.74 -6.53 -21.75
C SER A 936 -43.47 -6.11 -22.50
N ARG A 937 -42.33 -6.62 -22.02
CA ARG A 937 -41.42 -7.45 -22.84
C ARG A 937 -40.73 -8.50 -21.96
N HIS A 938 -40.61 -9.69 -22.53
CA HIS A 938 -40.20 -10.93 -21.90
C HIS A 938 -38.80 -10.92 -21.28
N ALA A 939 -38.65 -11.74 -20.24
CA ALA A 939 -37.40 -12.17 -19.64
C ALA A 939 -36.40 -12.72 -20.68
N LEU A 940 -35.11 -12.52 -20.40
CA LEU A 940 -34.06 -13.48 -20.77
C LEU A 940 -33.17 -13.74 -19.54
N PRO A 941 -32.72 -15.00 -19.36
CA PRO A 941 -32.06 -15.47 -18.14
C PRO A 941 -30.57 -15.14 -18.11
N GLU A 942 -30.00 -15.26 -16.91
CA GLU A 942 -28.57 -15.28 -16.60
C GLU A 942 -27.73 -15.91 -17.71
N LEU A 943 -26.83 -15.12 -18.30
CA LEU A 943 -25.74 -15.57 -19.16
C LEU A 943 -24.54 -14.71 -18.79
N ALA A 944 -23.43 -15.37 -18.43
CA ALA A 944 -22.10 -14.76 -18.36
C ALA A 944 -21.92 -13.75 -19.50
N SER A 945 -21.41 -12.56 -19.19
CA SER A 945 -21.44 -11.43 -20.13
C SER A 945 -20.85 -11.86 -21.48
N SER A 946 -21.47 -11.46 -22.61
CA SER A 946 -20.97 -11.82 -23.94
C SER A 946 -19.51 -11.40 -24.17
N ALA A 947 -19.00 -10.47 -23.35
CA ALA A 947 -17.61 -10.02 -23.34
C ALA A 947 -16.63 -11.07 -22.78
N GLU A 948 -17.04 -11.88 -21.78
CA GLU A 948 -16.22 -12.99 -21.26
C GLU A 948 -16.07 -14.10 -22.30
N ARG A 949 -17.17 -14.48 -22.96
CA ARG A 949 -17.14 -15.43 -24.09
C ARG A 949 -16.29 -14.91 -25.25
N GLY A 950 -16.44 -13.64 -25.61
CA GLY A 950 -15.64 -13.00 -26.66
C GLY A 950 -14.14 -13.01 -26.34
N SER A 951 -13.76 -12.60 -25.12
CA SER A 951 -12.37 -12.61 -24.67
C SER A 951 -11.78 -14.02 -24.62
N HIS A 952 -12.56 -15.02 -24.24
CA HIS A 952 -12.15 -16.42 -24.28
C HIS A 952 -11.89 -16.89 -25.72
N LEU A 953 -12.79 -16.56 -26.65
CA LEU A 953 -12.69 -16.96 -28.07
C LEU A 953 -11.55 -16.24 -28.80
N HIS A 954 -11.26 -14.97 -28.47
CA HIS A 954 -10.13 -14.22 -29.03
C HIS A 954 -8.79 -14.82 -28.56
N ASN A 955 -8.65 -15.09 -27.26
CA ASN A 955 -7.47 -15.76 -26.71
C ASN A 955 -7.26 -17.13 -27.36
N LEU A 956 -8.35 -17.88 -27.59
CA LEU A 956 -8.32 -19.17 -28.26
C LEU A 956 -7.81 -19.06 -29.71
N LEU A 957 -8.40 -18.16 -30.50
CA LEU A 957 -7.98 -17.94 -31.89
C LEU A 957 -6.52 -17.47 -31.95
N SER A 958 -6.10 -16.59 -31.05
CA SER A 958 -4.70 -16.15 -30.97
C SER A 958 -3.74 -17.30 -30.71
N GLN A 959 -4.06 -18.19 -29.76
CA GLN A 959 -3.27 -19.39 -29.46
C GLN A 959 -3.20 -20.35 -30.67
N LEU A 960 -4.32 -20.57 -31.36
CA LEU A 960 -4.36 -21.38 -32.57
C LEU A 960 -3.54 -20.77 -33.71
N ILE A 961 -3.67 -19.47 -33.96
CA ILE A 961 -2.90 -18.78 -35.00
C ILE A 961 -1.40 -18.82 -34.71
N GLN A 962 -1.01 -18.51 -33.48
CA GLN A 962 0.40 -18.51 -33.07
C GLN A 962 1.01 -19.92 -33.19
N SER A 963 0.23 -20.97 -32.90
CA SER A 963 0.68 -22.37 -32.99
C SER A 963 0.60 -23.00 -34.39
N ASN A 964 0.33 -22.20 -35.44
CA ASN A 964 0.13 -22.71 -36.80
C ASN A 964 -1.04 -23.71 -36.89
N TRP A 965 -2.11 -23.39 -36.18
CA TRP A 965 -3.37 -24.11 -36.12
C TRP A 965 -3.29 -25.51 -35.49
N ASP A 966 -2.47 -25.66 -34.45
CA ASP A 966 -2.38 -26.90 -33.69
C ASP A 966 -3.58 -27.05 -32.72
N HIS A 967 -4.59 -27.80 -33.17
CA HIS A 967 -5.78 -28.12 -32.38
C HIS A 967 -5.46 -28.84 -31.06
N HIS A 968 -4.28 -29.45 -30.91
CA HIS A 968 -3.90 -30.16 -29.69
C HIS A 968 -3.62 -29.22 -28.51
N ILE A 969 -3.52 -27.91 -28.70
CA ILE A 969 -3.23 -26.94 -27.63
C ILE A 969 -4.52 -26.45 -26.93
N VAL A 970 -5.68 -26.77 -27.51
CA VAL A 970 -7.00 -26.31 -27.09
C VAL A 970 -7.77 -27.41 -26.36
N ASP A 971 -8.38 -27.08 -25.21
CA ASP A 971 -9.28 -27.97 -24.49
C ASP A 971 -10.68 -27.97 -25.14
N GLU A 972 -10.87 -28.84 -26.12
CA GLU A 972 -12.13 -29.00 -26.86
C GLU A 972 -13.35 -29.29 -25.98
N ALA A 973 -13.17 -29.77 -24.75
CA ALA A 973 -14.27 -30.06 -23.83
C ALA A 973 -14.87 -28.79 -23.19
N LYS A 974 -14.17 -27.66 -23.26
CA LYS A 974 -14.62 -26.35 -22.77
C LYS A 974 -15.30 -25.49 -23.83
N LEU A 975 -15.29 -25.93 -25.08
CA LEU A 975 -15.91 -25.21 -26.19
C LEU A 975 -17.35 -25.70 -26.39
N THR A 976 -18.28 -24.76 -26.46
CA THR A 976 -19.62 -25.07 -26.93
C THR A 976 -19.56 -25.52 -28.40
N SER A 977 -20.55 -26.29 -28.87
CA SER A 977 -20.63 -26.68 -30.29
C SER A 977 -20.53 -25.47 -31.22
N ARG A 978 -21.17 -24.37 -30.82
CA ARG A 978 -21.13 -23.08 -31.52
C ARG A 978 -19.73 -22.48 -31.61
N ASP A 979 -18.94 -22.55 -30.53
CA ASP A 979 -17.57 -22.02 -30.54
C ASP A 979 -16.64 -22.88 -31.42
N LYS A 980 -16.87 -24.20 -31.46
CA LYS A 980 -16.14 -25.11 -32.36
C LYS A 980 -16.41 -24.76 -33.83
N ASP A 981 -17.67 -24.59 -34.19
CA ASP A 981 -18.06 -24.21 -35.56
C ASP A 981 -17.45 -22.86 -35.97
N SER A 982 -17.40 -21.88 -35.06
CA SER A 982 -16.75 -20.59 -35.31
C SER A 982 -15.23 -20.72 -35.52
N VAL A 983 -14.55 -21.56 -34.74
CA VAL A 983 -13.10 -21.81 -34.88
C VAL A 983 -12.80 -22.52 -36.20
N GLU A 984 -13.52 -23.58 -36.54
CA GLU A 984 -13.33 -24.29 -37.83
C GLU A 984 -13.59 -23.39 -39.03
N TRP A 985 -14.58 -22.50 -38.93
CA TRP A 985 -14.84 -21.53 -39.98
C TRP A 985 -13.67 -20.55 -40.16
N VAL A 986 -13.14 -19.99 -39.08
CA VAL A 986 -11.95 -19.11 -39.14
C VAL A 986 -10.73 -19.87 -39.68
N PHE A 987 -10.57 -21.16 -39.36
CA PHE A 987 -9.52 -21.98 -39.95
C PHE A 987 -9.63 -22.02 -41.48
N GLY A 988 -10.84 -22.27 -42.00
CA GLY A 988 -11.10 -22.29 -43.42
C GLY A 988 -10.71 -20.97 -44.11
N LEU A 989 -10.88 -19.83 -43.42
CA LEU A 989 -10.50 -18.52 -43.92
C LEU A 989 -8.98 -18.27 -43.91
N LEU A 990 -8.28 -18.77 -42.90
CA LEU A 990 -6.84 -18.54 -42.72
C LEU A 990 -5.96 -19.59 -43.41
N LYS A 991 -6.51 -20.78 -43.70
CA LYS A 991 -5.79 -21.88 -44.36
C LYS A 991 -5.05 -21.47 -45.65
N PRO A 992 -5.65 -20.68 -46.58
CA PRO A 992 -4.93 -20.23 -47.76
C PRO A 992 -3.69 -19.38 -47.46
N HIS A 993 -3.70 -18.60 -46.37
CA HIS A 993 -2.57 -17.78 -45.93
C HIS A 993 -1.46 -18.62 -45.28
N PHE A 994 -1.83 -19.65 -44.50
CA PHE A 994 -0.88 -20.63 -43.96
C PHE A 994 -0.18 -21.41 -45.08
N ASP A 995 -0.94 -21.87 -46.09
CA ASP A 995 -0.40 -22.61 -47.23
C ASP A 995 0.56 -21.75 -48.08
N GLN A 996 0.36 -20.43 -48.12
CA GLN A 996 1.23 -19.47 -48.83
C GLN A 996 2.45 -19.01 -48.00
N GLY A 997 2.49 -19.35 -46.71
CA GLY A 997 3.58 -18.98 -45.81
C GLY A 997 3.59 -17.50 -45.42
N ASP A 998 2.43 -16.86 -45.42
CA ASP A 998 2.24 -15.45 -45.01
C ASP A 998 2.64 -15.24 -43.53
N GLU A 999 2.98 -14.00 -43.17
CA GLU A 999 3.36 -13.68 -41.79
C GLU A 999 2.15 -13.25 -40.96
N PHE A 1000 2.00 -13.84 -39.76
CA PHE A 1000 0.89 -13.58 -38.85
C PHE A 1000 1.39 -12.88 -37.57
N PHE A 1001 0.73 -11.78 -37.20
CA PHE A 1001 0.95 -11.06 -35.96
C PHE A 1001 -0.37 -10.95 -35.19
N SER A 1002 -0.58 -11.85 -34.22
CA SER A 1002 -1.75 -11.83 -33.35
C SER A 1002 -1.40 -11.26 -31.97
N GLU A 1003 -2.28 -10.40 -31.44
CA GLU A 1003 -2.20 -9.85 -30.07
C GLU A 1003 -0.88 -9.09 -29.78
N ARG A 1004 -0.31 -8.41 -30.78
CA ARG A 1004 0.91 -7.61 -30.60
C ARG A 1004 0.57 -6.15 -30.27
N PRO A 1005 0.95 -5.62 -29.09
CA PRO A 1005 0.64 -4.25 -28.73
C PRO A 1005 1.38 -3.25 -29.63
N VAL A 1006 0.69 -2.20 -30.04
CA VAL A 1006 1.20 -1.09 -30.85
C VAL A 1006 1.02 0.24 -30.12
N LYS A 1007 1.98 1.16 -30.33
CA LYS A 1007 1.93 2.53 -29.79
C LYS A 1007 2.42 3.52 -30.86
N PHE A 1008 1.64 4.56 -31.14
CA PHE A 1008 1.92 5.49 -32.24
C PHE A 1008 1.41 6.89 -31.96
N LYS A 1009 1.84 7.90 -32.75
CA LYS A 1009 1.36 9.28 -32.62
C LYS A 1009 0.25 9.56 -33.63
N PHE A 1010 -0.85 10.13 -33.17
CA PHE A 1010 -1.93 10.64 -34.03
C PHE A 1010 -2.50 11.94 -33.46
N ALA A 1011 -2.67 12.95 -34.31
CA ALA A 1011 -3.24 14.26 -33.96
C ALA A 1011 -2.60 14.94 -32.72
N GLY A 1012 -1.29 14.74 -32.49
CA GLY A 1012 -0.56 15.29 -31.34
C GLY A 1012 -0.62 14.46 -30.06
N HIS A 1013 -1.28 13.30 -30.07
CA HIS A 1013 -1.45 12.40 -28.94
C HIS A 1013 -0.80 11.03 -29.21
N MET A 1014 -0.33 10.35 -28.16
CA MET A 1014 0.07 8.94 -28.22
C MET A 1014 -1.17 8.06 -28.17
N ILE A 1015 -1.30 7.12 -29.09
CA ILE A 1015 -2.36 6.11 -29.12
C ILE A 1015 -1.75 4.72 -28.89
N ALA A 1016 -2.34 3.92 -28.01
CA ALA A 1016 -1.90 2.56 -27.71
C ALA A 1016 -3.03 1.53 -27.87
N GLY A 1017 -2.77 0.36 -28.44
CA GLY A 1017 -3.78 -0.69 -28.57
C GLY A 1017 -3.18 -2.01 -29.06
N THR A 1018 -4.00 -3.03 -29.17
CA THR A 1018 -3.58 -4.37 -29.59
C THR A 1018 -4.57 -4.88 -30.66
N PRO A 1019 -4.17 -5.03 -31.94
CA PRO A 1019 -5.00 -5.67 -32.95
C PRO A 1019 -5.08 -7.19 -32.72
N ASP A 1020 -6.24 -7.78 -33.00
CA ASP A 1020 -6.47 -9.22 -32.81
C ASP A 1020 -5.58 -10.05 -33.76
N LEU A 1021 -5.53 -9.67 -35.05
CA LEU A 1021 -4.69 -10.34 -36.05
C LEU A 1021 -4.28 -9.37 -37.17
N VAL A 1022 -3.00 -9.42 -37.54
CA VAL A 1022 -2.44 -8.77 -38.73
C VAL A 1022 -1.77 -9.83 -39.60
N ILE A 1023 -2.06 -9.81 -40.90
CA ILE A 1023 -1.50 -10.73 -41.90
C ILE A 1023 -0.71 -9.92 -42.91
N VAL A 1024 0.51 -10.35 -43.22
CA VAL A 1024 1.34 -9.77 -44.28
C VAL A 1024 1.54 -10.82 -45.37
N PRO A 1025 0.80 -10.73 -46.49
CA PRO A 1025 0.91 -11.65 -47.60
C PRO A 1025 2.31 -11.63 -48.24
N LYS A 1026 2.97 -12.79 -48.34
CA LYS A 1026 4.24 -12.89 -49.08
C LYS A 1026 4.06 -12.85 -50.60
N SER A 1027 2.87 -13.23 -51.06
CA SER A 1027 2.50 -13.25 -52.47
C SER A 1027 2.22 -11.85 -53.05
N GLN A 1028 1.94 -10.85 -52.20
CA GLN A 1028 1.59 -9.48 -52.59
C GLN A 1028 2.36 -8.43 -51.75
N PRO A 1029 3.61 -8.13 -52.11
CA PRO A 1029 4.40 -7.11 -51.41
C PRO A 1029 3.77 -5.73 -51.60
N GLY A 1030 3.43 -5.02 -50.52
CA GLY A 1030 2.73 -3.73 -50.59
C GLY A 1030 1.27 -3.76 -50.10
N GLU A 1031 0.77 -4.96 -49.74
CA GLU A 1031 -0.55 -5.20 -49.15
C GLU A 1031 -0.46 -5.84 -47.75
N MET A 1032 -1.42 -5.51 -46.87
CA MET A 1032 -1.52 -6.08 -45.51
C MET A 1032 -3.00 -6.19 -45.12
N GLU A 1033 -3.32 -7.16 -44.26
CA GLU A 1033 -4.66 -7.32 -43.70
C GLU A 1033 -4.68 -7.13 -42.18
N ILE A 1034 -5.69 -6.42 -41.65
CA ILE A 1034 -5.92 -6.26 -40.21
C ILE A 1034 -7.33 -6.74 -39.89
N TRP A 1035 -7.43 -7.72 -39.00
CA TRP A 1035 -8.66 -8.40 -38.64
C TRP A 1035 -9.04 -8.10 -37.20
N ASP A 1036 -10.34 -7.95 -36.96
CA ASP A 1036 -10.92 -7.75 -35.63
C ASP A 1036 -12.15 -8.69 -35.49
N PHE A 1037 -12.09 -9.58 -34.51
CA PHE A 1037 -13.09 -10.63 -34.31
C PHE A 1037 -14.22 -10.12 -33.40
N LYS A 1038 -15.46 -10.56 -33.64
CA LYS A 1038 -16.63 -10.20 -32.84
C LYS A 1038 -17.54 -11.39 -32.57
N THR A 1039 -18.02 -11.49 -31.33
CA THR A 1039 -19.05 -12.44 -30.88
C THR A 1039 -20.39 -11.75 -30.66
N GLY A 1040 -21.49 -12.43 -30.99
CA GLY A 1040 -22.86 -11.92 -30.95
C GLY A 1040 -23.44 -11.64 -32.34
N ALA A 1041 -24.71 -11.25 -32.39
CA ALA A 1041 -25.34 -10.79 -33.63
C ALA A 1041 -24.73 -9.46 -34.09
N ASP A 1042 -24.70 -9.21 -35.40
CA ASP A 1042 -24.33 -7.92 -35.98
C ASP A 1042 -25.18 -6.80 -35.37
N LYS A 1043 -24.51 -5.95 -34.59
CA LYS A 1043 -25.08 -4.85 -33.85
C LYS A 1043 -24.74 -3.56 -34.59
N ILE A 1044 -25.70 -3.09 -35.40
CA ILE A 1044 -25.59 -1.89 -36.24
C ILE A 1044 -25.13 -0.66 -35.44
N ASP A 1045 -25.40 -0.61 -34.14
CA ASP A 1045 -25.00 0.48 -33.24
C ASP A 1045 -23.51 0.50 -32.88
N LYS A 1046 -22.75 -0.60 -33.00
CA LYS A 1046 -21.33 -0.68 -32.59
C LYS A 1046 -20.32 -0.74 -33.74
N GLU A 1047 -20.81 -0.85 -34.97
CA GLU A 1047 -19.98 -1.03 -36.17
C GLU A 1047 -19.04 0.16 -36.42
N GLY A 1048 -19.49 1.39 -36.13
CA GLY A 1048 -18.68 2.60 -36.28
C GLY A 1048 -17.40 2.60 -35.43
N GLY A 1049 -17.51 2.20 -34.16
CA GLY A 1049 -16.38 2.05 -33.26
C GLY A 1049 -15.41 0.96 -33.72
N TYR A 1050 -15.89 -0.19 -34.18
CA TYR A 1050 -15.01 -1.27 -34.64
C TYR A 1050 -14.19 -0.88 -35.88
N TRP A 1051 -14.82 -0.24 -36.87
CA TRP A 1051 -14.07 0.29 -38.02
C TRP A 1051 -13.07 1.38 -37.63
N ALA A 1052 -13.40 2.23 -36.66
CA ALA A 1052 -12.46 3.22 -36.14
C ALA A 1052 -11.23 2.59 -35.47
N GLN A 1053 -11.39 1.47 -34.75
CA GLN A 1053 -10.27 0.72 -34.17
C GLN A 1053 -9.35 0.17 -35.26
N LEU A 1054 -9.92 -0.52 -36.25
CA LEU A 1054 -9.16 -1.08 -37.38
C LEU A 1054 -8.40 0.01 -38.15
N ARG A 1055 -9.02 1.18 -38.41
CA ARG A 1055 -8.36 2.32 -39.05
C ARG A 1055 -7.20 2.88 -38.23
N MET A 1056 -7.34 2.95 -36.91
CA MET A 1056 -6.25 3.39 -36.02
C MET A 1056 -5.05 2.43 -36.07
N TYR A 1057 -5.30 1.12 -36.12
CA TYR A 1057 -4.24 0.14 -36.36
C TYR A 1057 -3.63 0.29 -37.76
N ALA A 1058 -4.43 0.49 -38.80
CA ALA A 1058 -3.94 0.73 -40.15
C ALA A 1058 -3.00 1.95 -40.22
N HIS A 1059 -3.37 3.05 -39.54
CA HIS A 1059 -2.54 4.25 -39.45
C HIS A 1059 -1.16 3.98 -38.82
N HIS A 1060 -1.11 3.17 -37.76
CA HIS A 1060 0.17 2.73 -37.18
C HIS A 1060 1.04 2.01 -38.22
N TYR A 1061 0.48 1.02 -38.92
CA TYR A 1061 1.24 0.22 -39.88
C TYR A 1061 1.66 1.04 -41.10
N PHE A 1062 0.83 1.94 -41.63
CA PHE A 1062 1.24 2.87 -42.70
C PHE A 1062 2.44 3.76 -42.31
N GLN A 1063 2.59 4.10 -41.02
CA GLN A 1063 3.74 4.88 -40.55
C GLN A 1063 5.05 4.07 -40.41
N HIS A 1064 4.95 2.75 -40.21
CA HIS A 1064 6.09 1.91 -39.80
C HIS A 1064 6.49 0.85 -40.83
N THR A 1065 5.72 0.70 -41.91
CA THR A 1065 5.91 -0.31 -42.95
C THR A 1065 5.89 0.34 -44.35
N LYS A 1066 6.21 -0.43 -45.40
CA LYS A 1066 6.21 0.04 -46.80
C LYS A 1066 4.89 -0.26 -47.53
N GLU A 1067 3.84 -0.63 -46.79
CA GLU A 1067 2.57 -1.00 -47.39
C GLU A 1067 1.86 0.19 -48.04
N THR A 1068 1.31 -0.04 -49.21
CA THR A 1068 0.59 0.97 -50.00
C THR A 1068 -0.93 0.85 -49.86
N LYS A 1069 -1.40 -0.33 -49.44
CA LYS A 1069 -2.81 -0.67 -49.29
C LYS A 1069 -2.99 -1.61 -48.09
N ILE A 1070 -3.98 -1.33 -47.23
CA ILE A 1070 -4.32 -2.19 -46.09
C ILE A 1070 -5.81 -2.58 -46.18
N SER A 1071 -6.10 -3.88 -46.12
CA SER A 1071 -7.45 -4.44 -46.04
C SER A 1071 -7.87 -4.61 -44.57
N LEU A 1072 -8.99 -4.03 -44.17
CA LEU A 1072 -9.56 -4.11 -42.83
C LEU A 1072 -10.73 -5.09 -42.83
N LYS A 1073 -10.70 -6.10 -41.97
CA LYS A 1073 -11.73 -7.16 -41.92
C LYS A 1073 -12.39 -7.23 -40.54
N LEU A 1074 -13.70 -6.97 -40.50
CA LEU A 1074 -14.53 -7.26 -39.33
C LEU A 1074 -15.16 -8.64 -39.48
N VAL A 1075 -14.87 -9.53 -38.53
CA VAL A 1075 -15.24 -10.94 -38.60
C VAL A 1075 -16.22 -11.30 -37.49
N TYR A 1076 -17.50 -11.49 -37.84
CA TYR A 1076 -18.55 -11.88 -36.91
C TYR A 1076 -18.64 -13.41 -36.82
N LEU A 1077 -18.05 -13.95 -35.76
CA LEU A 1077 -17.83 -15.39 -35.56
C LEU A 1077 -19.13 -16.20 -35.48
N ASP A 1078 -20.17 -15.60 -34.89
CA ASP A 1078 -21.46 -16.25 -34.66
C ASP A 1078 -22.37 -16.26 -35.89
N GLN A 1079 -22.13 -15.37 -36.86
CA GLN A 1079 -22.91 -15.25 -38.10
C GLN A 1079 -22.14 -15.77 -39.32
N GLN A 1080 -20.87 -16.14 -39.13
CA GLN A 1080 -19.96 -16.48 -40.22
C GLN A 1080 -19.96 -15.39 -41.32
N LEU A 1081 -19.94 -14.13 -40.88
CA LEU A 1081 -20.02 -12.95 -41.73
C LEU A 1081 -18.70 -12.17 -41.67
N ILE A 1082 -18.17 -11.80 -42.83
CA ILE A 1082 -16.99 -10.94 -42.96
C ILE A 1082 -17.39 -9.66 -43.67
N LYS A 1083 -17.07 -8.51 -43.08
CA LYS A 1083 -17.14 -7.21 -43.76
C LYS A 1083 -15.71 -6.73 -44.02
N VAL A 1084 -15.48 -6.14 -45.19
CA VAL A 1084 -14.14 -5.74 -45.65
C VAL A 1084 -14.16 -4.27 -46.12
N GLU A 1085 -13.18 -3.49 -45.67
CA GLU A 1085 -12.87 -2.16 -46.20
C GLU A 1085 -11.41 -2.11 -46.67
N GLU A 1086 -11.14 -1.42 -47.78
CA GLU A 1086 -9.76 -1.21 -48.26
C GLU A 1086 -9.36 0.25 -48.09
N HIS A 1087 -8.18 0.48 -47.53
CA HIS A 1087 -7.68 1.82 -47.24
C HIS A 1087 -6.28 2.02 -47.82
N THR A 1088 -6.01 3.25 -48.27
CA THR A 1088 -4.66 3.79 -48.47
C THR A 1088 -4.31 4.70 -47.29
N SER A 1089 -3.03 5.02 -47.11
CA SER A 1089 -2.59 5.94 -46.04
C SER A 1089 -3.40 7.24 -46.01
N ASP A 1090 -3.62 7.87 -47.17
CA ASP A 1090 -4.36 9.13 -47.28
C ASP A 1090 -5.85 8.97 -46.94
N SER A 1091 -6.48 7.86 -47.37
CA SER A 1091 -7.89 7.60 -47.04
C SER A 1091 -8.08 7.36 -45.54
N CYS A 1092 -7.18 6.57 -44.95
CA CYS A 1092 -7.20 6.23 -43.53
C CYS A 1092 -7.03 7.47 -42.64
N VAL A 1093 -6.07 8.34 -42.95
CA VAL A 1093 -5.85 9.59 -42.20
C VAL A 1093 -7.07 10.51 -42.29
N ARG A 1094 -7.64 10.71 -43.49
CA ARG A 1094 -8.82 11.57 -43.67
C ARG A 1094 -10.02 11.10 -42.84
N GLU A 1095 -10.30 9.80 -42.82
CA GLU A 1095 -11.41 9.23 -42.05
C GLU A 1095 -11.17 9.31 -40.54
N LEU A 1096 -9.94 9.06 -40.09
CA LEU A 1096 -9.57 9.23 -38.69
C LEU A 1096 -9.64 10.69 -38.25
N GLU A 1097 -9.23 11.64 -39.07
CA GLU A 1097 -9.37 13.07 -38.79
C GLU A 1097 -10.85 13.48 -38.70
N GLN A 1098 -11.72 12.92 -39.53
CA GLN A 1098 -13.16 13.14 -39.44
C GLN A 1098 -13.74 12.62 -38.13
N ILE A 1099 -13.36 11.41 -37.70
CA ILE A 1099 -13.76 10.85 -36.39
C ILE A 1099 -13.21 11.71 -35.25
N TRP A 1100 -11.94 12.08 -35.31
CA TRP A 1100 -11.28 12.90 -34.30
C TRP A 1100 -11.90 14.29 -34.19
N SER A 1101 -12.43 14.83 -35.29
CA SER A 1101 -13.11 16.13 -35.31
C SER A 1101 -14.40 16.14 -34.47
N LEU A 1102 -15.03 14.98 -34.25
CA LEU A 1102 -16.26 14.84 -33.48
C LEU A 1102 -16.09 15.24 -32.00
N LYS A 1103 -14.85 15.25 -31.48
CA LYS A 1103 -14.55 15.75 -30.13
C LYS A 1103 -14.90 17.23 -29.92
N LYS A 1104 -15.07 18.00 -31.00
CA LYS A 1104 -15.44 19.42 -30.99
C LYS A 1104 -16.94 19.63 -30.74
N ASP A 1105 -17.77 18.60 -30.89
CA ASP A 1105 -19.22 18.65 -30.72
C ASP A 1105 -19.69 17.40 -29.97
N TYR A 1106 -19.37 17.33 -28.68
CA TYR A 1106 -19.66 16.15 -27.86
C TYR A 1106 -21.17 15.91 -27.65
N LEU A 1107 -22.00 16.94 -27.85
CA LEU A 1107 -23.47 16.86 -27.80
C LEU A 1107 -24.07 16.22 -29.06
N ARG A 1108 -23.26 15.98 -30.10
CA ARG A 1108 -23.72 15.37 -31.33
C ARG A 1108 -24.25 13.96 -31.10
N CYS A 1109 -25.49 13.74 -31.52
CA CYS A 1109 -26.18 12.48 -31.34
C CYS A 1109 -26.10 11.63 -32.59
N ASN A 1110 -25.77 10.36 -32.41
CA ASN A 1110 -25.83 9.35 -33.45
C ASN A 1110 -27.12 8.56 -33.26
N LEU A 1111 -28.22 8.98 -33.90
CA LEU A 1111 -29.56 8.39 -33.69
C LEU A 1111 -29.60 6.87 -33.87
N LYS A 1112 -28.77 6.32 -34.76
CA LYS A 1112 -28.65 4.85 -34.95
C LYS A 1112 -28.01 4.14 -33.76
N HIS A 1113 -27.05 4.79 -33.10
CA HIS A 1113 -26.39 4.30 -31.90
C HIS A 1113 -27.18 4.59 -30.62
N CYS A 1114 -27.68 5.82 -30.48
CA CYS A 1114 -28.31 6.35 -29.26
C CYS A 1114 -29.58 5.58 -28.86
N LEU A 1115 -30.34 5.03 -29.82
CA LEU A 1115 -31.51 4.18 -29.57
C LEU A 1115 -31.19 2.89 -28.80
N HIS A 1116 -29.94 2.44 -28.86
CA HIS A 1116 -29.46 1.18 -28.25
C HIS A 1116 -28.31 1.41 -27.26
N CYS A 1117 -27.95 2.68 -27.03
CA CYS A 1117 -26.84 3.06 -26.17
C CYS A 1117 -27.26 2.95 -24.70
N ASN A 1118 -26.40 2.36 -23.87
CA ASN A 1118 -26.62 2.30 -22.42
C ASN A 1118 -26.77 3.68 -21.77
N PHE A 1119 -26.16 4.70 -22.37
CA PHE A 1119 -26.18 6.09 -21.92
C PHE A 1119 -27.36 6.91 -22.50
N GLY A 1120 -28.25 6.30 -23.28
CA GLY A 1120 -29.30 7.01 -24.02
C GLY A 1120 -30.24 7.83 -23.12
N ASN A 1121 -30.62 7.29 -21.96
CA ASN A 1121 -31.59 7.91 -21.04
C ASN A 1121 -31.06 9.16 -20.31
N ILE A 1122 -29.73 9.32 -20.22
CA ILE A 1122 -29.06 10.48 -19.62
C ILE A 1122 -28.51 11.44 -20.68
N CYS A 1123 -28.71 11.14 -21.97
CA CYS A 1123 -28.30 11.98 -23.07
C CYS A 1123 -29.33 13.10 -23.29
N PRO A 1124 -28.94 14.39 -23.28
CA PRO A 1124 -29.87 15.53 -23.32
C PRO A 1124 -30.73 15.64 -24.60
N SER A 1125 -30.46 14.80 -25.59
CA SER A 1125 -31.13 14.78 -26.90
C SER A 1125 -32.22 13.72 -27.04
N ASN A 1126 -32.48 12.91 -26.00
CA ASN A 1126 -33.60 11.96 -26.00
C ASN A 1126 -34.95 12.68 -25.82
N ALA A 1127 -35.21 13.67 -26.68
CA ALA A 1127 -36.52 14.25 -26.92
C ALA A 1127 -37.45 13.28 -27.71
N PHE A 1128 -37.44 11.99 -27.34
CA PHE A 1128 -38.42 11.01 -27.78
C PHE A 1128 -39.30 10.45 -26.64
N SER A 1129 -39.16 10.97 -25.42
CA SER A 1129 -40.24 10.96 -24.43
C SER A 1129 -40.53 12.39 -23.97
N ALA A 1130 -41.49 13.04 -24.64
CA ALA A 1130 -42.10 14.29 -24.19
C ALA A 1130 -43.01 14.08 -22.94
N THR A 1131 -42.61 13.19 -22.05
CA THR A 1131 -43.28 12.90 -20.79
C THR A 1131 -42.18 12.47 -19.82
N TYR A 1132 -42.08 13.21 -18.73
CA TYR A 1132 -41.16 13.10 -17.59
C TYR A 1132 -39.94 14.03 -17.63
N PRO A 1133 -39.89 15.03 -16.72
CA PRO A 1133 -38.77 15.95 -16.54
C PRO A 1133 -37.59 15.32 -15.79
#